data_AF-A0A8C8RWH3-F1
#
_entry.id   AF-A0A8C8RWH3-F1
#
_cell.length_a   1.000
_cell.length_b   1.000
_cell.length_c   1.000
_cell.angle_alpha   90.00
_cell.angle_beta   90.00
_cell.angle_gamma   90.00
#
_symmetry.space_group_name_H-M   'P 1'
#
loop_
_entity.id
_entity.type
_entity.pdbx_description
1 polymer ?
#
loop_
_entity_poly.entity_id
_entity_poly.type
_entity_poly.pdbx_seq_one_letter_code
_entity_poly.pdbx_strand_id
1 'polypeptide(L)'
;MSAEAADREAVTSSRPCTPPQTSWFEFLLEEALLETHLKKACPDPPPVQLIVQFLEQASKPSVNEQNQVQPPPDNKRNRILKLLALKVAAHLKWDLDILEKSLSVPVLNMLLNELLCISKVPPGTKHVDVDLASLTPTTAMAILLYNRWAIRTIVQSSFPVKLVKPGPPQLSVMNQLQQEKELTENILKVVSVFSFLFRFHSLILQLGSSSLHCTIDEKRLAGYCQACGVLTSSSDSSPQQSTLYSQIHCCMRCGNYQELVKIFLEDNLTLILPVQFRQSVLRELFQKAQQGNEALDEICFRICTCNTVCDVMQGRTIAIQFNQLFLKPSKEKIDFLLEVCSRSINLEHASESLKRKMAAFLKNMCVSLEDLQLVFMISSHELFITLLKDDERKLLVDQMRKRSPRINLCTKPVTSFYDIPASASVNIGQLEHQLILSVDPWRIRQILIELHGMTSERQFWTISSKWEVPNVYGSVILGIKDNLTRDLVYILMAKGLHCSAIKDFVHAKQLFVACLELVTEFSPKLRQVMLNEMLLLDIYTHEAGAGVSGDRPPSDLISRVRGYLEMRVPDIPLRQVVAEECVAFMLNWRENEYLTMQVPLLLVQTNPYVKLGQLLAATCKELPGPKESRRTAKDLWEVVVQICSVSNQHKRGNDGRVSLIKHRESTLGIMYRYVSEPLVLTTILSLFVKLHNVREDIVNDIAAEHISIWPSTIPNLQSVDFEAVAVTVKELVSYALTINSNNHFWLIIQADIYFATNQYSAALHYYLQAGAVCSDFFNKMVPPDVYTDQVIKRMIKCCSLLNCHTQVAILCQFLREIDYKTAFKALQEQNSHDAMDSYYDYIWDITILEYLTCILSSEIVKAKIIKAIGQTELNASNPEEVLQLAAQRRKKKFLQAMAKLYF
;
A
#
# COMPACT_ATOMS: atom_id res chain seq x y z
N MET A 1 55.23 -27.37 -36.60
CA MET A 1 55.18 -28.27 -37.76
C MET A 1 53.85 -28.08 -38.46
N SER A 2 53.68 -27.69 -39.72
CA SER A 2 54.58 -27.27 -40.80
C SER A 2 53.64 -26.80 -41.93
N ALA A 3 53.80 -25.59 -42.45
CA ALA A 3 53.43 -25.19 -43.83
C ALA A 3 53.93 -23.77 -44.12
N GLU A 4 55.22 -23.51 -43.87
CA GLU A 4 55.95 -22.36 -44.40
C GLU A 4 57.11 -22.91 -45.22
N ALA A 5 56.88 -23.13 -46.52
CA ALA A 5 57.92 -23.30 -47.54
C ALA A 5 57.28 -23.39 -48.93
N ALA A 6 56.70 -22.28 -49.41
CA ALA A 6 56.46 -22.03 -50.84
C ALA A 6 56.04 -20.57 -51.02
N ASP A 7 57.01 -19.65 -51.01
CA ASP A 7 57.00 -18.46 -51.87
C ASP A 7 58.22 -17.59 -51.57
N ARG A 8 59.31 -17.90 -52.28
CA ARG A 8 60.33 -16.91 -52.63
C ARG A 8 60.72 -17.12 -54.09
N GLU A 9 60.58 -16.01 -54.80
CA GLU A 9 61.20 -15.63 -56.07
C GLU A 9 60.38 -15.72 -57.38
N ALA A 10 60.14 -14.50 -57.88
CA ALA A 10 60.14 -14.06 -59.28
C ALA A 10 58.83 -14.17 -60.08
N VAL A 11 58.01 -13.12 -60.02
CA VAL A 11 57.38 -12.55 -61.23
C VAL A 11 57.50 -11.02 -61.20
N THR A 12 58.42 -10.54 -62.02
CA THR A 12 58.45 -9.21 -62.62
C THR A 12 57.16 -8.96 -63.41
N SER A 13 56.29 -8.06 -62.95
CA SER A 13 55.33 -7.38 -63.84
C SER A 13 54.93 -6.01 -63.28
N SER A 14 55.26 -4.99 -64.08
CA SER A 14 54.64 -3.66 -64.21
C SER A 14 53.78 -3.13 -63.05
N ARG A 15 54.31 -2.13 -62.33
CA ARG A 15 53.51 -1.16 -61.57
C ARG A 15 52.44 -0.53 -62.49
N PRO A 16 51.18 -0.38 -62.06
CA PRO A 16 50.32 0.63 -62.63
C PRO A 16 50.95 2.00 -62.30
N CYS A 17 51.25 2.77 -63.33
CA CYS A 17 51.69 4.16 -63.20
C CYS A 17 50.49 4.98 -62.69
N THR A 18 50.30 5.07 -61.37
CA THR A 18 49.53 6.18 -60.80
C THR A 18 50.35 7.46 -61.01
N PRO A 19 49.79 8.52 -61.62
CA PRO A 19 50.50 9.79 -61.79
C PRO A 19 50.93 10.33 -60.42
N PRO A 20 52.05 11.08 -60.35
CA PRO A 20 52.52 11.66 -59.09
C PRO A 20 51.42 12.54 -58.48
N GLN A 21 51.17 12.34 -57.18
CA GLN A 21 50.21 13.16 -56.44
C GLN A 21 50.73 14.60 -56.38
N THR A 22 49.97 15.52 -56.99
CA THR A 22 50.27 16.96 -57.00
C THR A 22 50.36 17.46 -55.56
N SER A 23 51.55 17.93 -55.15
CA SER A 23 51.79 18.35 -53.77
C SER A 23 51.28 19.77 -53.52
N TRP A 24 50.83 20.07 -52.28
CA TRP A 24 50.19 21.36 -51.96
C TRP A 24 51.03 22.60 -52.33
N PHE A 25 52.36 22.50 -52.31
CA PHE A 25 53.27 23.61 -52.62
C PHE A 25 53.39 23.87 -54.13
N GLU A 26 53.07 22.91 -55.00
CA GLU A 26 53.10 23.09 -56.45
C GLU A 26 52.04 24.11 -56.91
N PHE A 27 50.91 24.16 -56.20
CA PHE A 27 49.87 25.18 -56.39
C PHE A 27 50.28 26.60 -55.97
N LEU A 28 51.39 26.75 -55.24
CA LEU A 28 51.99 28.07 -54.94
C LEU A 28 52.99 28.53 -56.00
N LEU A 29 53.57 27.58 -56.74
CA LEU A 29 54.60 27.83 -57.74
C LEU A 29 53.98 28.14 -59.11
N GLU A 30 52.83 27.55 -59.43
CA GLU A 30 52.12 27.74 -60.69
C GLU A 30 50.68 28.25 -60.48
N GLU A 31 50.40 29.48 -60.91
CA GLU A 31 49.12 30.16 -60.67
C GLU A 31 47.93 29.53 -61.43
N ALA A 32 48.18 28.90 -62.58
CA ALA A 32 47.15 28.24 -63.41
C ALA A 32 46.91 26.75 -63.06
N LEU A 33 47.76 26.15 -62.21
CA LEU A 33 47.70 24.72 -61.87
C LEU A 33 46.43 24.37 -61.08
N LEU A 34 45.95 25.27 -60.22
CA LEU A 34 44.74 25.02 -59.42
C LEU A 34 43.49 24.91 -60.31
N GLU A 35 43.32 25.82 -61.27
CA GLU A 35 42.14 25.85 -62.13
C GLU A 35 42.12 24.68 -63.14
N THR A 36 43.28 24.26 -63.61
CA THR A 36 43.43 23.08 -64.48
C THR A 36 43.23 21.78 -63.70
N HIS A 37 43.68 21.72 -62.43
CA HIS A 37 43.47 20.57 -61.55
C HIS A 37 42.00 20.37 -61.18
N LEU A 38 41.30 21.44 -60.80
CA LEU A 38 39.88 21.38 -60.40
C LEU A 38 38.94 21.01 -61.57
N LYS A 39 39.35 21.20 -62.83
CA LYS A 39 38.58 20.80 -64.02
C LYS A 39 38.73 19.32 -64.40
N LYS A 40 39.63 18.56 -63.75
CA LYS A 40 39.79 17.10 -63.99
C LYS A 40 38.56 16.33 -63.48
N ALA A 41 38.22 15.22 -64.12
CA ALA A 41 37.07 14.40 -63.71
C ALA A 41 37.24 13.76 -62.33
N CYS A 42 38.48 13.43 -61.93
CA CYS A 42 38.85 12.91 -60.61
C CYS A 42 40.16 13.58 -60.15
N PRO A 43 40.11 14.79 -59.57
CA PRO A 43 41.30 15.45 -59.05
C PRO A 43 41.85 14.69 -57.83
N ASP A 44 43.14 14.37 -57.83
CA ASP A 44 43.88 13.80 -56.70
C ASP A 44 45.04 14.75 -56.30
N PRO A 45 45.00 15.40 -55.13
CA PRO A 45 43.99 15.27 -54.07
C PRO A 45 42.64 15.95 -54.41
N PRO A 46 41.52 15.47 -53.83
CA PRO A 46 40.18 16.03 -54.04
C PRO A 46 40.06 17.46 -53.47
N PRO A 47 39.09 18.26 -53.96
CA PRO A 47 38.95 19.67 -53.59
C PRO A 47 38.83 19.90 -52.07
N VAL A 48 38.12 19.02 -51.35
CA VAL A 48 37.98 19.12 -49.89
C VAL A 48 39.32 18.87 -49.18
N GLN A 49 40.08 17.87 -49.62
CA GLN A 49 41.39 17.57 -49.02
C GLN A 49 42.39 18.70 -49.29
N LEU A 50 42.29 19.37 -50.44
CA LEU A 50 43.06 20.59 -50.72
C LEU A 50 42.70 21.73 -49.76
N ILE A 51 41.41 21.93 -49.42
CA ILE A 51 40.99 22.92 -48.42
C ILE A 51 41.62 22.62 -47.06
N VAL A 52 41.57 21.36 -46.60
CA VAL A 52 42.20 20.94 -45.34
C VAL A 52 43.70 21.19 -45.39
N GLN A 53 44.39 20.73 -46.43
CA GLN A 53 45.84 20.90 -46.57
C GLN A 53 46.26 22.38 -46.63
N PHE A 54 45.57 23.22 -47.39
CA PHE A 54 45.91 24.64 -47.48
C PHE A 54 45.68 25.37 -46.15
N LEU A 55 44.56 25.11 -45.47
CA LEU A 55 44.24 25.75 -44.20
C LEU A 55 45.08 25.23 -43.03
N GLU A 56 45.37 23.92 -42.95
CA GLU A 56 46.29 23.36 -41.95
C GLU A 56 47.69 23.96 -42.12
N GLN A 57 48.22 24.01 -43.34
CA GLN A 57 49.56 24.57 -43.59
C GLN A 57 49.62 26.07 -43.35
N ALA A 58 48.53 26.81 -43.59
CA ALA A 58 48.43 28.23 -43.27
C ALA A 58 48.26 28.52 -41.76
N SER A 59 47.78 27.54 -41.00
CA SER A 59 47.43 27.69 -39.57
C SER A 59 48.38 26.96 -38.62
N LYS A 60 49.45 26.33 -39.14
CA LYS A 60 50.49 25.68 -38.32
C LYS A 60 51.16 26.70 -37.39
N PRO A 61 51.11 26.50 -36.06
CA PRO A 61 51.79 27.38 -35.13
C PRO A 61 53.31 27.25 -35.30
N SER A 62 54.01 28.38 -35.29
CA SER A 62 55.47 28.42 -35.24
C SER A 62 55.94 28.34 -33.80
N VAL A 63 56.99 27.56 -33.54
CA VAL A 63 57.59 27.46 -32.21
C VAL A 63 58.80 28.41 -32.17
N ASN A 64 58.90 29.27 -31.16
CA ASN A 64 60.07 30.14 -30.99
C ASN A 64 61.29 29.34 -30.48
N GLU A 65 62.47 29.95 -30.44
CA GLU A 65 63.72 29.32 -29.94
C GLU A 65 63.64 28.85 -28.47
N GLN A 66 62.60 29.24 -27.74
CA GLN A 66 62.32 28.89 -26.34
C GLN A 66 61.19 27.84 -26.20
N ASN A 67 60.82 27.15 -27.29
CA ASN A 67 59.74 26.16 -27.34
C ASN A 67 58.33 26.69 -26.99
N GLN A 68 58.11 28.01 -27.05
CA GLN A 68 56.79 28.62 -26.88
C GLN A 68 56.05 28.70 -28.21
N VAL A 69 54.78 28.29 -28.18
CA VAL A 69 53.86 28.29 -29.33
C VAL A 69 53.47 29.73 -29.66
N GLN A 70 53.87 30.23 -30.83
CA GLN A 70 53.45 31.53 -31.35
C GLN A 70 52.28 31.39 -32.33
N PRO A 71 51.37 32.38 -32.39
CA PRO A 71 50.30 32.39 -33.38
C PRO A 71 50.88 32.37 -34.81
N PRO A 72 50.18 31.75 -35.78
CA PRO A 72 50.69 31.59 -37.12
C PRO A 72 51.03 32.95 -37.76
N PRO A 73 52.21 33.10 -38.39
CA PRO A 73 52.66 34.38 -38.94
C PRO A 73 51.79 34.79 -40.15
N ASP A 74 51.30 36.03 -40.17
CA ASP A 74 50.56 36.59 -41.32
C ASP A 74 51.52 37.01 -42.43
N ASN A 75 52.10 36.03 -43.12
CA ASN A 75 53.03 36.22 -44.21
C ASN A 75 52.35 36.04 -45.59
N LYS A 76 53.01 36.52 -46.65
CA LYS A 76 52.49 36.44 -48.03
C LYS A 76 52.12 35.00 -48.43
N ARG A 77 52.87 34.00 -47.96
CA ARG A 77 52.60 32.56 -48.18
C ARG A 77 51.26 32.14 -47.59
N ASN A 78 50.99 32.46 -46.33
CA ASN A 78 49.77 32.05 -45.64
C ASN A 78 48.52 32.74 -46.21
N ARG A 79 48.64 34.01 -46.64
CA ARG A 79 47.58 34.73 -47.36
C ARG A 79 47.23 34.06 -48.69
N ILE A 80 48.24 33.64 -49.46
CA ILE A 80 48.02 32.94 -50.73
C ILE A 80 47.37 31.57 -50.50
N LEU A 81 47.80 30.81 -49.49
CA LEU A 81 47.20 29.51 -49.15
C LEU A 81 45.72 29.63 -48.76
N LYS A 82 45.38 30.64 -47.94
CA LYS A 82 44.00 30.97 -47.58
C LYS A 82 43.14 31.35 -48.80
N LEU A 83 43.69 32.16 -49.71
CA LEU A 83 43.04 32.52 -50.98
C LEU A 83 42.82 31.30 -51.89
N LEU A 84 43.78 30.38 -51.96
CA LEU A 84 43.63 29.13 -52.71
C LEU A 84 42.51 28.25 -52.11
N ALA A 85 42.42 28.15 -50.78
CA ALA A 85 41.32 27.44 -50.11
C ALA A 85 39.94 28.04 -50.46
N LEU A 86 39.84 29.37 -50.53
CA LEU A 86 38.61 30.06 -50.93
C LEU A 86 38.28 29.87 -52.42
N LYS A 87 39.27 29.84 -53.31
CA LYS A 87 39.08 29.52 -54.74
C LYS A 87 38.55 28.09 -54.92
N VAL A 88 39.07 27.14 -54.14
CA VAL A 88 38.58 25.76 -54.14
C VAL A 88 37.14 25.67 -53.60
N ALA A 89 36.83 26.38 -52.51
CA ALA A 89 35.46 26.46 -51.97
C ALA A 89 34.46 27.11 -52.94
N ALA A 90 34.90 28.14 -53.69
CA ALA A 90 34.12 28.76 -54.74
C ALA A 90 33.86 27.81 -55.92
N HIS A 91 34.83 26.95 -56.27
CA HIS A 91 34.63 25.88 -57.27
C HIS A 91 33.58 24.85 -56.81
N LEU A 92 33.55 24.54 -55.51
CA LEU A 92 32.49 23.74 -54.87
C LEU A 92 31.16 24.49 -54.70
N LYS A 93 31.04 25.70 -55.24
CA LYS A 93 29.84 26.55 -55.19
C LYS A 93 29.34 26.87 -53.79
N TRP A 94 30.20 26.81 -52.77
CA TRP A 94 29.80 27.02 -51.37
C TRP A 94 28.68 26.09 -50.90
N ASP A 95 28.64 24.86 -51.41
CA ASP A 95 27.66 23.86 -50.98
C ASP A 95 27.93 23.38 -49.55
N LEU A 96 27.08 23.83 -48.61
CA LEU A 96 27.19 23.50 -47.19
C LEU A 96 26.98 22.01 -46.91
N ASP A 97 26.21 21.27 -47.73
CA ASP A 97 25.98 19.84 -47.51
C ASP A 97 27.24 19.01 -47.81
N ILE A 98 28.05 19.47 -48.78
CA ILE A 98 29.36 18.89 -49.08
C ILE A 98 30.36 19.31 -48.00
N LEU A 99 30.43 20.60 -47.67
CA LEU A 99 31.42 21.13 -46.72
C LEU A 99 31.22 20.60 -45.29
N GLU A 100 29.99 20.52 -44.76
CA GLU A 100 29.71 20.02 -43.40
C GLU A 100 29.99 18.51 -43.24
N LYS A 101 29.77 17.70 -44.28
CA LYS A 101 30.03 16.26 -44.22
C LYS A 101 31.51 15.91 -44.31
N SER A 102 32.29 16.80 -44.90
CA SER A 102 33.64 16.50 -45.39
C SER A 102 34.75 17.25 -44.64
N LEU A 103 34.41 18.30 -43.90
CA LEU A 103 35.32 19.11 -43.08
C LEU A 103 34.91 19.07 -41.61
N SER A 104 35.88 19.12 -40.70
CA SER A 104 35.57 19.30 -39.28
C SER A 104 35.12 20.73 -38.96
N VAL A 105 34.35 20.89 -37.88
CA VAL A 105 33.79 22.19 -37.46
C VAL A 105 34.85 23.29 -37.36
N PRO A 106 36.06 23.03 -36.81
CA PRO A 106 37.11 24.05 -36.78
C PRO A 106 37.64 24.47 -38.15
N VAL A 107 37.82 23.51 -39.07
CA VAL A 107 38.32 23.79 -40.43
C VAL A 107 37.30 24.60 -41.22
N LEU A 108 36.02 24.29 -41.08
CA LEU A 108 34.94 25.02 -41.73
C LEU A 108 34.77 26.44 -41.16
N ASN A 109 34.93 26.61 -39.83
CA ASN A 109 34.96 27.93 -39.20
C ASN A 109 36.12 28.80 -39.71
N MET A 110 37.32 28.21 -39.88
CA MET A 110 38.48 28.94 -40.43
C MET A 110 38.22 29.41 -41.87
N LEU A 111 37.64 28.55 -42.72
CA LEU A 111 37.31 28.88 -44.11
C LEU A 111 36.29 30.03 -44.21
N LEU A 112 35.22 29.97 -43.41
CA LEU A 112 34.15 30.97 -43.47
C LEU A 112 34.56 32.30 -42.84
N ASN A 113 35.38 32.31 -41.78
CA ASN A 113 35.94 33.56 -41.24
C ASN A 113 36.85 34.25 -42.27
N GLU A 114 37.63 33.48 -43.03
CA GLU A 114 38.46 34.05 -44.10
C GLU A 114 37.61 34.64 -45.24
N LEU A 115 36.48 34.01 -45.59
CA LEU A 115 35.51 34.59 -46.54
C LEU A 115 34.97 35.94 -46.04
N LEU A 116 34.64 36.04 -44.75
CA LEU A 116 34.17 37.29 -44.13
C LEU A 116 35.25 38.38 -44.20
N CYS A 117 36.50 38.04 -43.88
CA CYS A 117 37.65 38.96 -43.95
C CYS A 117 37.85 39.54 -45.36
N ILE A 118 37.78 38.70 -46.41
CA ILE A 118 37.98 39.14 -47.80
C ILE A 118 36.79 39.96 -48.33
N SER A 119 35.58 39.68 -47.85
CA SER A 119 34.37 40.43 -48.20
C SER A 119 34.28 41.83 -47.55
N LYS A 120 35.38 42.28 -46.91
CA LYS A 120 35.54 43.59 -46.23
C LYS A 120 34.54 43.84 -45.09
N VAL A 121 34.15 42.79 -44.37
CA VAL A 121 33.46 42.97 -43.08
C VAL A 121 34.51 43.47 -42.06
N PRO A 122 34.28 44.58 -41.32
CA PRO A 122 35.27 45.11 -40.38
C PRO A 122 35.61 44.06 -39.29
N PRO A 123 36.90 43.83 -38.98
CA PRO A 123 37.28 42.91 -37.90
C PRO A 123 36.83 43.49 -36.56
N GLY A 124 35.98 42.74 -35.83
CA GLY A 124 35.54 43.09 -34.47
C GLY A 124 34.20 43.84 -34.34
N THR A 125 33.52 44.18 -35.43
CA THR A 125 32.12 44.67 -35.34
C THR A 125 31.18 43.54 -34.95
N LYS A 126 30.37 43.75 -33.90
CA LYS A 126 29.25 42.86 -33.60
C LYS A 126 28.34 42.85 -34.83
N HIS A 127 27.99 41.67 -35.33
CA HIS A 127 27.11 41.51 -36.51
C HIS A 127 25.71 42.17 -36.34
N VAL A 128 25.41 42.65 -35.14
CA VAL A 128 24.23 43.44 -34.73
C VAL A 128 24.28 44.89 -35.21
N ASP A 129 25.46 45.43 -35.56
CA ASP A 129 25.64 46.87 -35.86
C ASP A 129 25.80 47.16 -37.36
N VAL A 130 25.72 46.13 -38.22
CA VAL A 130 25.86 46.28 -39.68
C VAL A 130 24.53 46.75 -40.28
N ASP A 131 24.53 47.89 -40.96
CA ASP A 131 23.37 48.41 -41.70
C ASP A 131 23.16 47.60 -42.99
N LEU A 132 21.99 46.98 -43.09
CA LEU A 132 21.66 45.99 -44.12
C LEU A 132 21.37 46.63 -45.49
N ALA A 133 20.97 47.90 -45.51
CA ALA A 133 20.59 48.60 -46.73
C ALA A 133 21.79 49.07 -47.60
N SER A 134 23.00 49.15 -47.04
CA SER A 134 24.19 49.65 -47.73
C SER A 134 25.19 48.55 -48.16
N LEU A 135 24.82 47.27 -48.03
CA LEU A 135 25.72 46.15 -48.27
C LEU A 135 25.83 45.78 -49.76
N THR A 136 27.06 45.49 -50.20
CA THR A 136 27.26 44.87 -51.52
C THR A 136 26.72 43.44 -51.52
N PRO A 137 26.20 42.93 -52.66
CA PRO A 137 25.63 41.59 -52.75
C PRO A 137 26.63 40.48 -52.37
N THR A 138 27.92 40.71 -52.60
CA THR A 138 29.02 39.81 -52.20
C THR A 138 29.20 39.73 -50.69
N THR A 139 29.11 40.86 -49.99
CA THR A 139 29.21 40.90 -48.51
C THR A 139 27.96 40.31 -47.86
N ALA A 140 26.77 40.55 -48.43
CA ALA A 140 25.53 39.95 -47.97
C ALA A 140 25.53 38.42 -48.10
N MET A 141 26.05 37.88 -49.22
CA MET A 141 26.19 36.43 -49.42
C MET A 141 27.14 35.78 -48.41
N ALA A 142 28.29 36.41 -48.11
CA ALA A 142 29.25 35.89 -47.13
C ALA A 142 28.66 35.82 -45.71
N ILE A 143 27.93 36.86 -45.30
CA ILE A 143 27.24 36.92 -44.00
C ILE A 143 26.12 35.87 -43.94
N LEU A 144 25.36 35.69 -45.02
CA LEU A 144 24.29 34.69 -45.10
C LEU A 144 24.83 33.26 -44.99
N LEU A 145 25.91 32.94 -45.72
CA LEU A 145 26.56 31.62 -45.68
C LEU A 145 27.09 31.29 -44.27
N TYR A 146 27.75 32.27 -43.62
CA TYR A 146 28.24 32.10 -42.26
C TYR A 146 27.09 31.83 -41.27
N ASN A 147 26.01 32.62 -41.34
CA ASN A 147 24.84 32.44 -40.46
C ASN A 147 24.12 31.11 -40.70
N ARG A 148 24.05 30.62 -41.95
CA ARG A 148 23.48 29.30 -42.27
C ARG A 148 24.30 28.17 -41.65
N TRP A 149 25.62 28.20 -41.86
CA TRP A 149 26.52 27.21 -41.28
C TRP A 149 26.49 27.25 -39.74
N ALA A 150 26.48 28.44 -39.15
CA ALA A 150 26.37 28.66 -37.71
C ALA A 150 25.11 27.99 -37.12
N ILE A 151 23.94 28.27 -37.69
CA ILE A 151 22.67 27.68 -37.24
C ILE A 151 22.68 26.15 -37.43
N ARG A 152 23.13 25.65 -38.60
CA ARG A 152 23.19 24.22 -38.88
C ARG A 152 24.13 23.48 -37.94
N THR A 153 25.29 24.05 -37.64
CA THR A 153 26.29 23.47 -36.73
C THR A 153 25.79 23.47 -35.28
N ILE A 154 25.14 24.55 -34.82
CA ILE A 154 24.49 24.57 -33.49
C ILE A 154 23.45 23.45 -33.41
N VAL A 155 22.55 23.40 -34.39
CA VAL A 155 21.46 22.41 -34.43
C VAL A 155 22.03 20.99 -34.47
N GLN A 156 23.01 20.70 -35.33
CA GLN A 156 23.68 19.40 -35.41
C GLN A 156 24.41 19.02 -34.13
N SER A 157 25.08 19.98 -33.48
CA SER A 157 25.77 19.73 -32.20
C SER A 157 24.81 19.45 -31.05
N SER A 158 23.58 19.96 -31.11
CA SER A 158 22.52 19.68 -30.14
C SER A 158 21.76 18.36 -30.39
N PHE A 159 21.94 17.72 -31.54
CA PHE A 159 21.29 16.44 -31.84
C PHE A 159 22.03 15.27 -31.17
N PRO A 160 21.35 14.38 -30.43
CA PRO A 160 21.96 13.21 -29.82
C PRO A 160 22.22 12.12 -30.87
N VAL A 161 23.20 12.33 -31.74
CA VAL A 161 23.64 11.34 -32.73
C VAL A 161 24.47 10.27 -32.03
N LYS A 162 24.18 9.00 -32.30
CA LYS A 162 24.92 7.86 -31.73
C LYS A 162 26.40 7.95 -32.14
N LEU A 163 27.26 8.22 -31.16
CA LEU A 163 28.71 8.25 -31.37
C LEU A 163 29.23 6.85 -31.73
N VAL A 164 30.17 6.80 -32.66
CA VAL A 164 30.94 5.57 -32.96
C VAL A 164 31.76 5.25 -31.71
N LYS A 165 31.54 4.07 -31.11
CA LYS A 165 32.33 3.63 -29.94
C LYS A 165 33.79 3.48 -30.39
N PRO A 166 34.73 4.24 -29.80
CA PRO A 166 36.14 4.07 -30.13
C PRO A 166 36.60 2.68 -29.69
N GLY A 167 37.44 2.04 -30.52
CA GLY A 167 38.20 0.83 -30.15
C GLY A 167 39.29 1.15 -29.11
N PRO A 168 40.16 0.18 -28.77
CA PRO A 168 41.18 0.36 -27.72
C PRO A 168 42.06 1.61 -27.98
N PRO A 169 42.34 2.42 -26.95
CA PRO A 169 42.90 3.76 -27.13
C PRO A 169 44.39 3.71 -27.52
N GLN A 170 44.75 4.38 -28.61
CA GLN A 170 46.11 4.85 -28.85
C GLN A 170 46.22 6.30 -28.35
N LEU A 171 47.19 6.60 -27.48
CA LEU A 171 47.35 7.89 -26.80
C LEU A 171 47.42 9.11 -27.75
N SER A 172 48.02 8.95 -28.93
CA SER A 172 48.13 10.02 -29.93
C SER A 172 46.78 10.44 -30.51
N VAL A 173 45.87 9.48 -30.71
CA VAL A 173 44.54 9.70 -31.28
C VAL A 173 43.60 10.33 -30.24
N MET A 174 43.75 9.99 -28.96
CA MET A 174 42.98 10.61 -27.88
C MET A 174 43.28 12.11 -27.72
N ASN A 175 44.56 12.49 -27.73
CA ASN A 175 44.94 13.91 -27.58
C ASN A 175 44.43 14.76 -28.75
N GLN A 176 44.50 14.25 -29.98
CA GLN A 176 43.99 14.94 -31.17
C GLN A 176 42.45 15.07 -31.14
N LEU A 177 41.73 14.00 -30.79
CA LEU A 177 40.27 14.03 -30.67
C LEU A 177 39.80 14.96 -29.53
N GLN A 178 40.54 15.03 -28.43
CA GLN A 178 40.21 15.89 -27.30
C GLN A 178 40.44 17.37 -27.63
N GLN A 179 41.57 17.67 -28.28
CA GLN A 179 41.87 19.03 -28.74
C GLN A 179 40.85 19.51 -29.78
N GLU A 180 40.44 18.65 -30.71
CA GLU A 180 39.42 18.96 -31.72
C GLU A 180 38.02 19.17 -31.10
N LYS A 181 37.69 18.40 -30.06
CA LYS A 181 36.45 18.60 -29.28
C LYS A 181 36.44 19.93 -28.53
N GLU A 182 37.51 20.27 -27.82
CA GLU A 182 37.61 21.56 -27.11
C GLU A 182 37.51 22.74 -28.08
N LEU A 183 38.16 22.63 -29.24
CA LEU A 183 38.09 23.63 -30.29
C LEU A 183 36.66 23.79 -30.84
N THR A 184 35.97 22.67 -31.04
CA THR A 184 34.57 22.64 -31.47
C THR A 184 33.64 23.27 -30.42
N GLU A 185 33.81 22.96 -29.13
CA GLU A 185 33.03 23.56 -28.04
C GLU A 185 33.26 25.07 -27.91
N ASN A 186 34.50 25.52 -28.04
CA ASN A 186 34.82 26.95 -28.01
C ASN A 186 34.17 27.70 -29.17
N ILE A 187 34.16 27.10 -30.37
CA ILE A 187 33.47 27.66 -31.54
C ILE A 187 31.96 27.70 -31.29
N LEU A 188 31.36 26.63 -30.77
CA LEU A 188 29.94 26.58 -30.45
C LEU A 188 29.54 27.65 -29.42
N LYS A 189 30.36 27.91 -28.39
CA LYS A 189 30.13 29.00 -27.42
C LYS A 189 30.08 30.37 -28.10
N VAL A 190 31.01 30.65 -29.02
CA VAL A 190 31.05 31.92 -29.76
C VAL A 190 29.86 32.07 -30.70
N VAL A 191 29.45 30.98 -31.36
CA VAL A 191 28.35 30.98 -32.33
C VAL A 191 26.96 30.99 -31.65
N SER A 192 26.85 30.52 -30.40
CA SER A 192 25.60 30.44 -29.62
C SER A 192 24.96 31.78 -29.22
N VAL A 193 25.54 32.92 -29.60
CA VAL A 193 24.97 34.26 -29.32
C VAL A 193 23.71 34.45 -30.20
N PHE A 194 22.54 34.25 -29.60
CA PHE A 194 21.17 34.24 -30.18
C PHE A 194 20.73 35.44 -31.07
N SER A 195 21.57 36.45 -31.33
CA SER A 195 21.20 37.60 -32.16
C SER A 195 21.08 37.29 -33.67
N PHE A 196 21.54 36.12 -34.12
CA PHE A 196 21.59 35.76 -35.54
C PHE A 196 20.23 35.34 -36.15
N LEU A 197 19.29 34.84 -35.35
CA LEU A 197 18.00 34.31 -35.82
C LEU A 197 17.06 35.40 -36.37
N PHE A 198 16.99 36.57 -35.74
CA PHE A 198 16.10 37.67 -36.14
C PHE A 198 16.54 38.36 -37.44
N ARG A 199 17.86 38.45 -37.71
CA ARG A 199 18.38 39.07 -38.95
C ARG A 199 18.33 38.14 -40.16
N PHE A 200 18.35 36.82 -39.95
CA PHE A 200 18.30 35.83 -41.04
C PHE A 200 16.99 35.93 -41.85
N HIS A 201 15.86 36.17 -41.19
CA HIS A 201 14.56 36.36 -41.84
C HIS A 201 14.49 37.69 -42.63
N SER A 202 15.07 38.76 -42.07
CA SER A 202 15.17 40.08 -42.72
C SER A 202 16.08 40.09 -43.97
N LEU A 203 17.18 39.33 -43.96
CA LEU A 203 18.13 39.23 -45.07
C LEU A 203 17.57 38.45 -46.26
N ILE A 204 16.79 37.39 -46.00
CA ILE A 204 16.13 36.58 -47.04
C ILE A 204 15.06 37.40 -47.78
N LEU A 205 14.35 38.29 -47.08
CA LEU A 205 13.36 39.18 -47.70
C LEU A 205 13.98 40.25 -48.61
N GLN A 206 15.24 40.67 -48.35
CA GLN A 206 15.96 41.64 -49.18
C GLN A 206 16.65 41.00 -50.41
N LEU A 207 17.13 39.76 -50.27
CA LEU A 207 17.69 38.98 -51.38
C LEU A 207 16.56 38.18 -52.04
N GLY A 208 15.79 38.83 -52.90
CA GLY A 208 14.83 38.15 -53.77
C GLY A 208 15.48 36.98 -54.54
N SER A 209 14.64 36.13 -55.14
CA SER A 209 14.89 34.81 -55.77
C SER A 209 16.01 34.70 -56.84
N SER A 210 16.91 35.68 -56.94
CA SER A 210 18.09 35.71 -57.79
C SER A 210 19.39 35.71 -56.96
N SER A 211 19.67 34.61 -56.26
CA SER A 211 21.06 34.28 -55.86
C SER A 211 21.46 32.96 -56.52
N LEU A 212 22.40 33.02 -57.47
CA LEU A 212 22.83 31.91 -58.34
C LEU A 212 23.47 30.72 -57.59
N HIS A 213 23.67 30.81 -56.27
CA HIS A 213 24.49 29.88 -55.50
C HIS A 213 23.87 29.44 -54.15
N CYS A 214 22.58 29.71 -53.89
CA CYS A 214 21.97 29.42 -52.59
C CYS A 214 20.57 28.78 -52.76
N THR A 215 20.47 27.45 -52.64
CA THR A 215 19.17 26.75 -52.53
C THR A 215 18.69 26.81 -51.08
N ILE A 216 17.47 27.32 -50.85
CA ILE A 216 16.83 27.41 -49.54
C ILE A 216 15.67 26.41 -49.51
N ASP A 217 15.69 25.46 -48.57
CA ASP A 217 14.56 24.56 -48.30
C ASP A 217 13.65 25.21 -47.25
N GLU A 218 12.57 25.81 -47.71
CA GLU A 218 11.60 26.53 -46.87
C GLU A 218 10.91 25.62 -45.85
N LYS A 219 10.67 24.34 -46.16
CA LYS A 219 9.94 23.42 -45.26
C LYS A 219 10.75 23.08 -44.02
N ARG A 220 12.04 22.80 -44.21
CA ARG A 220 12.96 22.48 -43.11
C ARG A 220 13.22 23.71 -42.22
N LEU A 221 13.30 24.89 -42.84
CA LEU A 221 13.46 26.15 -42.12
C LEU A 221 12.22 26.48 -41.26
N ALA A 222 11.01 26.31 -41.81
CA ALA A 222 9.76 26.46 -41.07
C ALA A 222 9.70 25.54 -39.84
N GLY A 223 10.16 24.28 -39.97
CA GLY A 223 10.26 23.35 -38.84
C GLY A 223 11.20 23.82 -37.73
N TYR A 224 12.36 24.40 -38.06
CA TYR A 224 13.27 24.97 -37.06
C TYR A 224 12.69 26.22 -36.39
N CYS A 225 12.05 27.11 -37.16
CA CYS A 225 11.37 28.29 -36.61
C CYS A 225 10.23 27.89 -35.65
N GLN A 226 9.46 26.86 -35.99
CA GLN A 226 8.38 26.34 -35.13
C GLN A 226 8.91 25.74 -33.83
N ALA A 227 10.01 24.97 -33.89
CA ALA A 227 10.66 24.41 -32.71
C ALA A 227 11.21 25.50 -31.77
N CYS A 228 11.79 26.56 -32.33
CA CYS A 228 12.27 27.70 -31.55
C CYS A 228 11.12 28.58 -31.01
N GLY A 229 10.00 28.70 -31.72
CA GLY A 229 8.81 29.45 -31.29
C GLY A 229 8.15 28.91 -30.02
N VAL A 230 8.34 27.63 -29.70
CA VAL A 230 7.88 27.02 -28.43
C VAL A 230 8.65 27.58 -27.21
N LEU A 231 9.90 28.02 -27.42
CA LEU A 231 10.79 28.54 -26.38
C LEU A 231 10.66 30.06 -26.18
N THR A 232 10.14 30.80 -27.17
CA THR A 232 9.96 32.27 -27.10
C THR A 232 8.50 32.64 -26.90
N SER A 233 8.21 33.30 -25.79
CA SER A 233 6.91 33.90 -25.48
C SER A 233 6.67 35.19 -26.28
N SER A 234 6.43 35.08 -27.59
CA SER A 234 5.90 36.19 -28.39
C SER A 234 4.53 35.85 -28.94
N SER A 235 3.54 36.54 -28.40
CA SER A 235 2.12 36.47 -28.69
C SER A 235 1.73 37.24 -29.96
N ASP A 236 2.37 36.93 -31.10
CA ASP A 236 1.94 37.47 -32.40
C ASP A 236 1.49 36.33 -33.31
N SER A 237 0.18 36.15 -33.34
CA SER A 237 -0.53 35.17 -34.14
C SER A 237 -0.69 35.63 -35.58
N SER A 238 -0.16 34.87 -36.53
CA SER A 238 -0.85 34.66 -37.82
C SER A 238 -1.29 33.19 -37.90
N PRO A 239 -2.53 32.89 -38.33
CA PRO A 239 -3.09 31.55 -38.29
C PRO A 239 -2.64 30.75 -39.52
N GLN A 240 -1.49 30.12 -39.46
CA GLN A 240 -1.11 29.06 -40.41
C GLN A 240 -1.25 27.70 -39.71
N GLN A 241 -2.29 26.95 -40.10
CA GLN A 241 -2.61 25.55 -39.79
C GLN A 241 -2.01 25.02 -38.47
N SER A 242 -2.71 25.26 -37.35
CA SER A 242 -2.35 24.68 -36.06
C SER A 242 -2.51 23.15 -36.12
N THR A 243 -1.42 22.41 -35.94
CA THR A 243 -1.45 20.95 -35.80
C THR A 243 -2.23 20.56 -34.54
N LEU A 244 -2.90 19.40 -34.52
CA LEU A 244 -3.70 18.94 -33.38
C LEU A 244 -2.90 18.92 -32.06
N TYR A 245 -1.59 18.63 -32.14
CA TYR A 245 -0.64 18.75 -31.03
C TYR A 245 -0.51 20.18 -30.49
N SER A 246 -0.40 21.18 -31.37
CA SER A 246 -0.29 22.58 -30.96
C SER A 246 -1.57 23.09 -30.29
N GLN A 247 -2.74 22.60 -30.72
CA GLN A 247 -4.02 22.92 -30.10
C GLN A 247 -4.12 22.33 -28.69
N ILE A 248 -3.71 21.08 -28.49
CA ILE A 248 -3.68 20.42 -27.17
C ILE A 248 -2.70 21.14 -26.23
N HIS A 249 -1.49 21.47 -26.70
CA HIS A 249 -0.53 22.22 -25.89
C HIS A 249 -1.04 23.63 -25.54
N CYS A 250 -1.73 24.31 -26.46
CA CYS A 250 -2.36 25.59 -26.18
C CYS A 250 -3.46 25.46 -25.12
N CYS A 251 -4.34 24.46 -25.22
CA CYS A 251 -5.37 24.18 -24.20
C CYS A 251 -4.77 23.92 -22.81
N MET A 252 -3.68 23.14 -22.75
CA MET A 252 -2.96 22.83 -21.52
C MET A 252 -2.28 24.06 -20.89
N ARG A 253 -1.88 25.04 -21.70
CA ARG A 253 -1.25 26.29 -21.25
C ARG A 253 -2.27 27.35 -20.84
N CYS A 254 -3.37 27.45 -21.57
CA CYS A 254 -4.43 28.44 -21.35
C CYS A 254 -5.47 28.02 -20.30
N GLY A 255 -5.45 26.76 -19.84
CA GLY A 255 -6.41 26.25 -18.84
C GLY A 255 -7.80 25.94 -19.40
N ASN A 256 -7.96 25.88 -20.72
CA ASN A 256 -9.23 25.58 -21.40
C ASN A 256 -9.47 24.05 -21.47
N TYR A 257 -9.67 23.43 -20.31
CA TYR A 257 -9.79 21.97 -20.19
C TYR A 257 -11.07 21.38 -20.79
N GLN A 258 -12.14 22.16 -20.94
CA GLN A 258 -13.36 21.69 -21.59
C GLN A 258 -13.14 21.42 -23.09
N GLU A 259 -12.35 22.26 -23.75
CA GLU A 259 -12.01 22.07 -25.16
C GLU A 259 -11.09 20.86 -25.35
N LEU A 260 -10.19 20.62 -24.40
CA LEU A 260 -9.36 19.41 -24.36
C LEU A 260 -10.20 18.12 -24.32
N VAL A 261 -11.27 18.09 -23.52
CA VAL A 261 -12.18 16.93 -23.47
C VAL A 261 -12.87 16.70 -24.82
N LYS A 262 -13.31 17.77 -25.50
CA LYS A 262 -13.94 17.65 -26.83
C LYS A 262 -12.98 17.08 -27.87
N ILE A 263 -11.74 17.58 -27.91
CA ILE A 263 -10.69 17.06 -28.81
C ILE A 263 -10.49 15.55 -28.60
N PHE A 264 -10.49 15.08 -27.35
CA PHE A 264 -10.33 13.65 -27.05
C PHE A 264 -11.56 12.82 -27.42
N LEU A 265 -12.77 13.37 -27.28
CA LEU A 265 -14.01 12.73 -27.71
C LEU A 265 -14.04 12.56 -29.24
N GLU A 266 -13.69 13.60 -29.99
CA GLU A 266 -13.60 13.55 -31.45
C GLU A 266 -12.50 12.58 -31.90
N ASP A 267 -11.35 12.59 -31.23
CA ASP A 267 -10.25 11.72 -31.61
C ASP A 267 -10.49 10.24 -31.26
N ASN A 268 -11.50 9.90 -30.45
CA ASN A 268 -11.89 8.50 -30.27
C ASN A 268 -12.50 7.88 -31.54
N LEU A 269 -13.02 8.71 -32.46
CA LEU A 269 -13.49 8.28 -33.77
C LEU A 269 -12.36 8.26 -34.81
N THR A 270 -11.52 9.30 -34.83
CA THR A 270 -10.49 9.47 -35.87
C THR A 270 -9.20 8.72 -35.59
N LEU A 271 -8.89 8.44 -34.32
CA LEU A 271 -7.69 7.73 -33.86
C LEU A 271 -6.38 8.29 -34.41
N ILE A 272 -6.28 9.61 -34.57
CA ILE A 272 -5.12 10.30 -35.13
C ILE A 272 -4.04 10.48 -34.05
N LEU A 273 -4.43 10.67 -32.78
CA LEU A 273 -3.47 10.87 -31.70
C LEU A 273 -2.80 9.56 -31.27
N PRO A 274 -1.46 9.52 -31.23
CA PRO A 274 -0.73 8.42 -30.65
C PRO A 274 -1.09 8.23 -29.18
N VAL A 275 -1.25 6.98 -28.79
CA VAL A 275 -1.58 6.59 -27.42
C VAL A 275 -0.60 7.15 -26.39
N GLN A 276 0.70 7.10 -26.72
CA GLN A 276 1.76 7.59 -25.82
C GLN A 276 1.59 9.07 -25.49
N PHE A 277 1.13 9.86 -26.47
CA PHE A 277 0.85 11.27 -26.28
C PHE A 277 -0.39 11.48 -25.38
N ARG A 278 -1.49 10.75 -25.64
CA ARG A 278 -2.68 10.76 -24.76
C ARG A 278 -2.36 10.42 -23.30
N GLN A 279 -1.52 9.41 -23.09
CA GLN A 279 -1.07 8.99 -21.76
C GLN A 279 -0.15 10.04 -21.11
N SER A 280 0.68 10.73 -21.90
CA SER A 280 1.51 11.84 -21.40
C SER A 280 0.66 13.00 -20.89
N VAL A 281 -0.35 13.42 -21.66
CA VAL A 281 -1.27 14.49 -21.27
C VAL A 281 -2.04 14.12 -20.00
N LEU A 282 -2.56 12.89 -19.92
CA LEU A 282 -3.26 12.42 -18.72
C LEU A 282 -2.35 12.40 -17.48
N ARG A 283 -1.08 11.97 -17.61
CA ARG A 283 -0.11 12.00 -16.51
C ARG A 283 0.20 13.42 -16.04
N GLU A 284 0.36 14.36 -16.97
CA GLU A 284 0.58 15.77 -16.63
C GLU A 284 -0.61 16.36 -15.85
N LEU A 285 -1.85 16.04 -16.26
CA LEU A 285 -3.05 16.48 -15.56
C LEU A 285 -3.16 15.87 -14.16
N PHE A 286 -2.91 14.57 -14.00
CA PHE A 286 -2.88 13.95 -12.67
C PHE A 286 -1.81 14.56 -11.76
N GLN A 287 -0.64 14.89 -12.31
CA GLN A 287 0.40 15.56 -11.54
C GLN A 287 -0.04 16.96 -11.09
N LYS A 288 -0.69 17.73 -11.98
CA LYS A 288 -1.26 19.05 -11.65
C LYS A 288 -2.38 18.97 -10.62
N ALA A 289 -3.23 17.94 -10.69
CA ALA A 289 -4.30 17.71 -9.72
C ALA A 289 -3.73 17.36 -8.33
N GLN A 290 -2.74 16.45 -8.27
CA GLN A 290 -2.05 16.07 -7.03
C GLN A 290 -1.29 17.24 -6.36
N GLN A 291 -0.95 18.28 -7.13
CA GLN A 291 -0.33 19.51 -6.63
C GLN A 291 -1.33 20.49 -5.98
N GLY A 292 -2.63 20.13 -5.89
CA GLY A 292 -3.62 20.86 -5.09
C GLY A 292 -4.73 21.58 -5.88
N ASN A 293 -4.93 21.24 -7.17
CA ASN A 293 -6.02 21.81 -7.97
C ASN A 293 -7.15 20.80 -8.15
N GLU A 294 -8.07 20.74 -7.18
CA GLU A 294 -9.21 19.82 -7.16
C GLU A 294 -10.17 19.99 -8.35
N ALA A 295 -10.23 21.18 -8.96
CA ALA A 295 -11.03 21.42 -10.16
C ALA A 295 -10.55 20.60 -11.38
N LEU A 296 -9.31 20.10 -11.34
CA LEU A 296 -8.77 19.21 -12.36
C LEU A 296 -9.18 17.75 -12.16
N ASP A 297 -9.69 17.33 -11.00
CA ASP A 297 -10.04 15.92 -10.77
C ASP A 297 -11.18 15.46 -11.68
N GLU A 298 -12.18 16.32 -11.89
CA GLU A 298 -13.28 16.06 -12.83
C GLU A 298 -12.75 15.94 -14.27
N ILE A 299 -11.82 16.82 -14.66
CA ILE A 299 -11.20 16.82 -15.99
C ILE A 299 -10.32 15.57 -16.18
N CYS A 300 -9.52 15.22 -15.17
CA CYS A 300 -8.70 14.00 -15.12
C CYS A 300 -9.58 12.77 -15.30
N PHE A 301 -10.72 12.72 -14.63
CA PHE A 301 -11.72 11.67 -14.80
C PHE A 301 -12.26 11.62 -16.24
N ARG A 302 -12.65 12.76 -16.82
CA ARG A 302 -13.22 12.80 -18.17
C ARG A 302 -12.21 12.31 -19.22
N ILE A 303 -10.96 12.78 -19.15
CA ILE A 303 -9.89 12.38 -20.07
C ILE A 303 -9.46 10.93 -19.82
N CYS A 304 -9.41 10.47 -18.57
CA CYS A 304 -9.16 9.08 -18.23
C CYS A 304 -10.22 8.15 -18.83
N THR A 305 -11.48 8.56 -18.79
CA THR A 305 -12.61 7.83 -19.40
C THR A 305 -12.48 7.78 -20.92
N CYS A 306 -12.17 8.90 -21.57
CA CYS A 306 -11.93 8.95 -23.02
C CYS A 306 -10.80 8.02 -23.45
N ASN A 307 -9.66 8.06 -22.73
CA ASN A 307 -8.52 7.18 -22.98
C ASN A 307 -8.87 5.71 -22.76
N THR A 308 -9.62 5.39 -21.69
CA THR A 308 -10.02 4.00 -21.39
C THR A 308 -10.91 3.43 -22.49
N VAL A 309 -11.90 4.19 -22.97
CA VAL A 309 -12.75 3.76 -24.07
C VAL A 309 -11.94 3.56 -25.36
N CYS A 310 -11.01 4.47 -25.67
CA CYS A 310 -10.10 4.33 -26.80
C CYS A 310 -9.22 3.07 -26.68
N ASP A 311 -8.67 2.80 -25.50
CA ASP A 311 -7.85 1.63 -25.20
C ASP A 311 -8.67 0.33 -25.38
N VAL A 312 -9.91 0.29 -24.88
CA VAL A 312 -10.84 -0.84 -25.05
C VAL A 312 -11.14 -1.09 -26.52
N MET A 313 -11.44 -0.05 -27.30
CA MET A 313 -11.72 -0.18 -28.74
C MET A 313 -10.51 -0.73 -29.51
N GLN A 314 -9.30 -0.28 -29.16
CA GLN A 314 -8.05 -0.78 -29.72
C GLN A 314 -7.69 -2.19 -29.20
N GLY A 315 -8.37 -2.70 -28.16
CA GLY A 315 -8.11 -4.02 -27.57
C GLY A 315 -6.94 -4.04 -26.58
N ARG A 316 -6.61 -2.90 -25.98
CA ARG A 316 -5.61 -2.75 -24.92
C ARG A 316 -6.28 -2.90 -23.54
N THR A 317 -5.46 -3.16 -22.52
CA THR A 317 -5.93 -3.34 -21.14
C THR A 317 -6.37 -2.02 -20.51
N ILE A 318 -7.38 -2.07 -19.64
CA ILE A 318 -7.85 -0.92 -18.86
C ILE A 318 -6.78 -0.48 -17.85
N ALA A 319 -6.55 0.83 -17.76
CA ALA A 319 -5.58 1.42 -16.85
C ALA A 319 -6.07 1.38 -15.38
N ILE A 320 -5.14 1.25 -14.42
CA ILE A 320 -5.46 1.18 -12.98
C ILE A 320 -6.16 2.46 -12.50
N GLN A 321 -5.80 3.62 -13.06
CA GLN A 321 -6.39 4.92 -12.73
C GLN A 321 -7.91 4.94 -12.96
N PHE A 322 -8.40 4.27 -14.01
CA PHE A 322 -9.83 4.15 -14.25
C PHE A 322 -10.51 3.37 -13.12
N ASN A 323 -9.97 2.22 -12.73
CA ASN A 323 -10.53 1.42 -11.65
C ASN A 323 -10.53 2.17 -10.31
N GLN A 324 -9.52 2.98 -10.03
CA GLN A 324 -9.49 3.83 -8.82
C GLN A 324 -10.61 4.88 -8.83
N LEU A 325 -10.86 5.52 -9.98
CA LEU A 325 -11.92 6.54 -10.13
C LEU A 325 -13.34 5.96 -10.10
N PHE A 326 -13.49 4.67 -10.48
CA PHE A 326 -14.74 3.92 -10.53
C PHE A 326 -14.97 2.99 -9.35
N LEU A 327 -14.13 3.02 -8.30
CA LEU A 327 -14.34 2.21 -7.09
C LEU A 327 -15.66 2.55 -6.38
N LYS A 328 -16.05 3.83 -6.38
CA LYS A 328 -17.36 4.33 -5.93
C LYS A 328 -17.89 5.35 -6.95
N PRO A 329 -18.55 4.89 -8.02
CA PRO A 329 -19.01 5.77 -9.08
C PRO A 329 -20.27 6.52 -8.66
N SER A 330 -20.35 7.80 -9.03
CA SER A 330 -21.60 8.59 -8.96
C SER A 330 -22.41 8.43 -10.24
N LYS A 331 -23.68 8.81 -10.19
CA LYS A 331 -24.56 8.87 -11.36
C LYS A 331 -23.93 9.66 -12.52
N GLU A 332 -23.41 10.85 -12.25
CA GLU A 332 -22.77 11.72 -13.25
C GLU A 332 -21.56 11.07 -13.94
N LYS A 333 -20.77 10.27 -13.21
CA LYS A 333 -19.63 9.54 -13.77
C LYS A 333 -20.09 8.42 -14.72
N ILE A 334 -21.18 7.73 -14.40
CA ILE A 334 -21.77 6.71 -15.27
C ILE A 334 -22.38 7.36 -16.52
N ASP A 335 -23.11 8.47 -16.35
CA ASP A 335 -23.69 9.22 -17.46
C ASP A 335 -22.62 9.68 -18.45
N PHE A 336 -21.50 10.24 -17.97
CA PHE A 336 -20.38 10.64 -18.83
C PHE A 336 -19.69 9.44 -19.50
N LEU A 337 -19.54 8.30 -18.80
CA LEU A 337 -19.01 7.08 -19.41
C LEU A 337 -19.88 6.61 -20.58
N LEU A 338 -21.21 6.62 -20.41
CA LEU A 338 -22.16 6.22 -21.44
C LEU A 338 -22.15 7.20 -22.63
N GLU A 339 -22.02 8.50 -22.36
CA GLU A 339 -21.83 9.53 -23.39
C GLU A 339 -20.57 9.25 -24.23
N VAL A 340 -19.43 9.02 -23.57
CA VAL A 340 -18.16 8.72 -24.25
C VAL A 340 -18.27 7.45 -25.09
N CYS A 341 -18.83 6.37 -24.52
CA CYS A 341 -19.02 5.10 -25.23
C CYS A 341 -19.87 5.28 -26.49
N SER A 342 -20.95 6.07 -26.39
CA SER A 342 -21.88 6.29 -27.51
C SER A 342 -21.27 7.16 -28.60
N ARG A 343 -20.51 8.20 -28.24
CA ARG A 343 -19.83 9.06 -29.21
C ARG A 343 -18.62 8.40 -29.87
N SER A 344 -18.03 7.39 -29.23
CA SER A 344 -16.83 6.72 -29.74
C SER A 344 -17.16 5.62 -30.76
N ILE A 345 -18.41 5.18 -30.90
CA ILE A 345 -18.80 4.12 -31.85
C ILE A 345 -19.96 4.57 -32.74
N ASN A 346 -19.72 4.59 -34.06
CA ASN A 346 -20.81 4.75 -35.02
C ASN A 346 -21.45 3.38 -35.28
N LEU A 347 -22.62 3.10 -34.70
CA LEU A 347 -23.28 1.79 -34.77
C LEU A 347 -23.60 1.33 -36.20
N GLU A 348 -23.82 2.24 -37.14
CA GLU A 348 -24.17 1.93 -38.53
C GLU A 348 -22.96 1.46 -39.34
N HIS A 349 -21.78 2.03 -39.07
CA HIS A 349 -20.55 1.76 -39.82
C HIS A 349 -19.49 0.95 -39.04
N ALA A 350 -19.69 0.72 -37.75
CA ALA A 350 -18.73 0.00 -36.90
C ALA A 350 -18.63 -1.48 -37.25
N SER A 351 -17.40 -1.99 -37.23
CA SER A 351 -17.12 -3.41 -37.42
C SER A 351 -17.68 -4.26 -36.27
N GLU A 352 -18.01 -5.50 -36.58
CA GLU A 352 -18.54 -6.46 -35.61
C GLU A 352 -17.57 -6.75 -34.45
N SER A 353 -16.26 -6.59 -34.68
CA SER A 353 -15.25 -6.72 -33.62
C SER A 353 -15.28 -5.56 -32.63
N LEU A 354 -15.47 -4.32 -33.09
CA LEU A 354 -15.60 -3.14 -32.22
C LEU A 354 -16.88 -3.21 -31.38
N LYS A 355 -18.01 -3.60 -32.00
CA LYS A 355 -19.28 -3.83 -31.31
C LYS A 355 -19.12 -4.84 -30.17
N ARG A 356 -18.47 -5.99 -30.43
CA ARG A 356 -18.19 -7.00 -29.41
C ARG A 356 -17.29 -6.51 -28.28
N LYS A 357 -16.24 -5.74 -28.57
CA LYS A 357 -15.36 -5.17 -27.53
C LYS A 357 -16.12 -4.20 -26.62
N MET A 358 -16.95 -3.32 -27.21
CA MET A 358 -17.77 -2.38 -26.44
C MET A 358 -18.82 -3.09 -25.59
N ALA A 359 -19.50 -4.09 -26.16
CA ALA A 359 -20.46 -4.92 -25.44
C ALA A 359 -19.82 -5.63 -24.23
N ALA A 360 -18.64 -6.24 -24.44
CA ALA A 360 -17.89 -6.91 -23.39
C ALA A 360 -17.46 -5.94 -22.28
N PHE A 361 -17.03 -4.73 -22.64
CA PHE A 361 -16.67 -3.70 -21.68
C PHE A 361 -17.86 -3.28 -20.81
N LEU A 362 -19.00 -2.92 -21.41
CA LEU A 362 -20.19 -2.52 -20.65
C LEU A 362 -20.74 -3.65 -19.77
N LYS A 363 -20.67 -4.90 -20.25
CA LYS A 363 -21.03 -6.09 -19.47
C LYS A 363 -20.13 -6.26 -18.25
N ASN A 364 -18.81 -6.15 -18.43
CA ASN A 364 -17.85 -6.25 -17.32
C ASN A 364 -18.00 -5.09 -16.32
N MET A 365 -18.33 -3.89 -16.79
CA MET A 365 -18.65 -2.76 -15.93
C MET A 365 -19.86 -3.07 -15.05
N CYS A 366 -20.96 -3.60 -15.60
CA CYS A 366 -22.12 -4.00 -14.80
C CYS A 366 -21.77 -5.05 -13.73
N VAL A 367 -20.90 -6.02 -14.05
CA VAL A 367 -20.45 -7.05 -13.09
C VAL A 367 -19.60 -6.45 -11.96
N SER A 368 -18.91 -5.34 -12.20
CA SER A 368 -18.07 -4.68 -11.17
C SER A 368 -18.86 -3.84 -10.17
N LEU A 369 -20.08 -3.41 -10.51
CA LEU A 369 -20.88 -2.51 -9.68
C LEU A 369 -21.72 -3.27 -8.64
N GLU A 370 -21.69 -2.81 -7.39
CA GLU A 370 -22.50 -3.36 -6.30
C GLU A 370 -23.92 -2.76 -6.28
N ASP A 371 -24.05 -1.47 -6.62
CA ASP A 371 -25.33 -0.77 -6.61
C ASP A 371 -26.16 -1.09 -7.86
N LEU A 372 -27.30 -1.75 -7.63
CA LEU A 372 -28.24 -2.15 -8.67
C LEU A 372 -28.84 -0.94 -9.42
N GLN A 373 -28.93 0.24 -8.80
CA GLN A 373 -29.42 1.46 -9.46
C GLN A 373 -28.51 1.89 -10.62
N LEU A 374 -27.19 1.83 -10.41
CA LEU A 374 -26.19 2.14 -11.43
C LEU A 374 -26.17 1.07 -12.54
N VAL A 375 -26.39 -0.20 -12.17
CA VAL A 375 -26.55 -1.29 -13.16
C VAL A 375 -27.79 -1.06 -14.03
N PHE A 376 -28.90 -0.60 -13.46
CA PHE A 376 -30.10 -0.26 -14.22
C PHE A 376 -29.89 0.94 -15.15
N MET A 377 -29.10 1.93 -14.73
CA MET A 377 -28.72 3.07 -15.56
C MET A 377 -27.94 2.63 -16.81
N ILE A 378 -26.95 1.73 -16.65
CA ILE A 378 -26.19 1.19 -17.79
C ILE A 378 -27.07 0.31 -18.69
N SER A 379 -27.86 -0.58 -18.09
CA SER A 379 -28.66 -1.55 -18.85
C SER A 379 -29.87 -0.95 -19.58
N SER A 380 -30.36 0.20 -19.13
CA SER A 380 -31.43 0.96 -19.80
C SER A 380 -30.92 1.87 -20.93
N HIS A 381 -29.60 2.08 -21.02
CA HIS A 381 -29.01 2.94 -22.05
C HIS A 381 -29.12 2.31 -23.45
N GLU A 382 -29.47 3.12 -24.46
CA GLU A 382 -29.72 2.68 -25.85
C GLU A 382 -28.55 1.86 -26.43
N LEU A 383 -27.31 2.31 -26.21
CA LEU A 383 -26.10 1.60 -26.62
C LEU A 383 -26.01 0.17 -26.06
N PHE A 384 -26.42 -0.02 -24.80
CA PHE A 384 -26.38 -1.33 -24.16
C PHE A 384 -27.45 -2.27 -24.73
N ILE A 385 -28.63 -1.71 -25.01
CA ILE A 385 -29.77 -2.42 -25.60
C ILE A 385 -29.46 -2.89 -27.02
N THR A 386 -28.77 -2.06 -27.81
CA THR A 386 -28.44 -2.36 -29.21
C THR A 386 -27.25 -3.33 -29.34
N LEU A 387 -26.28 -3.27 -28.43
CA LEU A 387 -25.07 -4.10 -28.50
C LEU A 387 -25.23 -5.51 -27.91
N LEU A 388 -26.08 -5.71 -26.90
CA LEU A 388 -26.29 -7.00 -26.26
C LEU A 388 -27.64 -7.62 -26.63
N LYS A 389 -27.63 -8.93 -26.91
CA LYS A 389 -28.84 -9.72 -27.12
C LYS A 389 -29.70 -9.78 -25.85
N ASP A 390 -31.02 -9.83 -26.02
CA ASP A 390 -32.00 -9.89 -24.93
C ASP A 390 -31.72 -10.99 -23.90
N ASP A 391 -31.32 -12.17 -24.35
CA ASP A 391 -31.03 -13.30 -23.47
C ASP A 391 -29.80 -13.04 -22.58
N GLU A 392 -28.77 -12.39 -23.13
CA GLU A 392 -27.58 -12.02 -22.36
C GLU A 392 -27.88 -10.92 -21.34
N ARG A 393 -28.75 -9.97 -21.71
CA ARG A 393 -29.19 -8.90 -20.80
C ARG A 393 -30.01 -9.46 -19.64
N LYS A 394 -30.96 -10.36 -19.93
CA LYS A 394 -31.76 -11.06 -18.90
C LYS A 394 -30.88 -11.87 -17.96
N LEU A 395 -29.92 -12.63 -18.50
CA LEU A 395 -28.98 -13.41 -17.70
C LEU A 395 -28.12 -12.51 -16.79
N LEU A 396 -27.62 -11.39 -17.32
CA LEU A 396 -26.83 -10.44 -16.54
C LEU A 396 -27.66 -9.82 -15.40
N VAL A 397 -28.87 -9.35 -15.68
CA VAL A 397 -29.74 -8.76 -14.64
C VAL A 397 -30.13 -9.79 -13.59
N ASP A 398 -30.40 -11.03 -13.99
CA ASP A 398 -30.67 -12.14 -13.05
C ASP A 398 -29.45 -12.45 -12.16
N GLN A 399 -28.24 -12.51 -12.74
CA GLN A 399 -27.00 -12.66 -11.97
C GLN A 399 -26.79 -11.53 -10.97
N MET A 400 -27.05 -10.27 -11.38
CA MET A 400 -26.90 -9.12 -10.48
C MET A 400 -27.94 -9.10 -9.36
N ARG A 401 -29.19 -9.49 -9.63
CA ARG A 401 -30.23 -9.66 -8.60
C ARG A 401 -29.92 -10.79 -7.62
N LYS A 402 -29.33 -11.89 -8.10
CA LYS A 402 -28.90 -13.02 -7.27
C LYS A 402 -27.70 -12.70 -6.37
N ARG A 403 -26.88 -11.70 -6.72
CA ARG A 403 -25.75 -11.26 -5.88
C ARG A 403 -26.21 -10.58 -4.58
N SER A 404 -27.35 -9.88 -4.59
CA SER A 404 -27.93 -9.21 -3.41
C SER A 404 -29.45 -9.48 -3.28
N PRO A 405 -29.86 -10.72 -2.95
CA PRO A 405 -31.27 -11.06 -2.87
C PRO A 405 -31.94 -10.40 -1.67
N ARG A 406 -33.07 -9.74 -1.89
CA ARG A 406 -33.96 -9.28 -0.81
C ARG A 406 -35.08 -10.30 -0.63
N ILE A 407 -35.05 -11.05 0.47
CA ILE A 407 -36.06 -12.05 0.82
C ILE A 407 -36.86 -11.51 2.01
N ASN A 408 -38.18 -11.50 1.89
CA ASN A 408 -39.06 -11.16 3.00
C ASN A 408 -39.41 -12.44 3.77
N LEU A 409 -38.98 -12.53 5.02
CA LEU A 409 -39.30 -13.64 5.91
C LEU A 409 -40.45 -13.25 6.86
N CYS A 410 -41.33 -14.19 7.19
CA CYS A 410 -42.39 -13.96 8.15
C CYS A 410 -41.82 -14.03 9.57
N THR A 411 -42.08 -13.01 10.40
CA THR A 411 -41.69 -12.97 11.82
C THR A 411 -42.77 -13.48 12.76
N LYS A 412 -44.00 -13.71 12.27
CA LYS A 412 -45.12 -14.17 13.10
C LYS A 412 -45.06 -15.69 13.28
N PRO A 413 -45.16 -16.19 14.53
CA PRO A 413 -45.25 -17.63 14.77
C PRO A 413 -46.54 -18.20 14.18
N VAL A 414 -46.50 -19.46 13.75
CA VAL A 414 -47.66 -20.16 13.19
C VAL A 414 -48.66 -20.43 14.32
N THR A 415 -49.73 -19.65 14.37
CA THR A 415 -50.85 -19.86 15.29
C THR A 415 -51.97 -20.55 14.52
N SER A 416 -52.03 -21.88 14.58
CA SER A 416 -53.03 -22.70 13.87
C SER A 416 -54.36 -22.85 14.62
N PHE A 417 -54.61 -22.02 15.64
CA PHE A 417 -55.84 -22.03 16.42
C PHE A 417 -56.92 -21.17 15.76
N TYR A 418 -58.17 -21.62 15.76
CA TYR A 418 -59.32 -20.85 15.27
C TYR A 418 -59.72 -19.79 16.32
N ASP A 419 -60.14 -18.60 15.90
CA ASP A 419 -60.34 -17.43 16.79
C ASP A 419 -61.50 -17.56 17.80
N ILE A 420 -62.45 -18.47 17.58
CA ILE A 420 -63.61 -18.68 18.47
C ILE A 420 -63.87 -20.18 18.65
N PRO A 421 -63.13 -20.86 19.54
CA PRO A 421 -63.44 -22.24 19.88
C PRO A 421 -64.73 -22.29 20.71
N ALA A 422 -65.65 -23.22 20.38
CA ALA A 422 -66.91 -23.38 21.10
C ALA A 422 -66.72 -23.89 22.55
N SER A 423 -65.53 -24.37 22.91
CA SER A 423 -65.21 -24.89 24.24
C SER A 423 -64.33 -23.92 25.04
N ALA A 424 -64.73 -23.68 26.30
CA ALA A 424 -63.99 -22.81 27.21
C ALA A 424 -62.56 -23.30 27.49
N SER A 425 -62.34 -24.62 27.52
CA SER A 425 -61.00 -25.20 27.73
C SER A 425 -60.03 -24.92 26.58
N VAL A 426 -60.50 -24.95 25.34
CA VAL A 426 -59.67 -24.62 24.17
C VAL A 426 -59.45 -23.12 24.08
N ASN A 427 -60.44 -22.30 24.44
CA ASN A 427 -60.26 -20.85 24.52
C ASN A 427 -59.20 -20.46 25.57
N ILE A 428 -59.27 -21.05 26.77
CA ILE A 428 -58.26 -20.85 27.82
C ILE A 428 -56.88 -21.31 27.35
N GLY A 429 -56.78 -22.51 26.75
CA GLY A 429 -55.50 -22.99 26.21
C GLY A 429 -54.93 -22.11 25.09
N GLN A 430 -55.79 -21.52 24.24
CA GLN A 430 -55.39 -20.58 23.20
C GLN A 430 -54.91 -19.25 23.79
N LEU A 431 -55.60 -18.70 24.80
CA LEU A 431 -55.18 -17.50 25.52
C LEU A 431 -53.87 -17.74 26.29
N GLU A 432 -53.71 -18.89 26.97
CA GLU A 432 -52.46 -19.29 27.61
C GLU A 432 -51.31 -19.39 26.58
N HIS A 433 -51.56 -19.98 25.41
CA HIS A 433 -50.58 -20.05 24.33
C HIS A 433 -50.23 -18.67 23.75
N GLN A 434 -51.23 -17.81 23.52
CA GLN A 434 -51.00 -16.43 23.10
C GLN A 434 -50.22 -15.63 24.15
N LEU A 435 -50.47 -15.86 25.44
CA LEU A 435 -49.73 -15.25 26.53
C LEU A 435 -48.25 -15.67 26.53
N ILE A 436 -47.97 -16.95 26.25
CA ILE A 436 -46.58 -17.44 26.10
C ILE A 436 -45.88 -16.73 24.94
N LEU A 437 -46.54 -16.65 23.78
CA LEU A 437 -45.97 -16.04 22.56
C LEU A 437 -45.92 -14.51 22.57
N SER A 438 -46.76 -13.85 23.37
CA SER A 438 -46.83 -12.39 23.43
C SER A 438 -45.60 -11.81 24.13
N VAL A 439 -45.06 -10.75 23.52
CA VAL A 439 -43.93 -9.97 24.03
C VAL A 439 -44.37 -8.56 24.42
N ASP A 440 -45.44 -8.04 23.82
CA ASP A 440 -45.98 -6.71 24.14
C ASP A 440 -46.61 -6.70 25.55
N PRO A 441 -46.16 -5.81 26.47
CA PRO A 441 -46.71 -5.71 27.82
C PRO A 441 -48.21 -5.40 27.84
N TRP A 442 -48.71 -4.62 26.88
CA TRP A 442 -50.14 -4.28 26.83
C TRP A 442 -50.97 -5.52 26.51
N ARG A 443 -50.59 -6.28 25.47
CA ARG A 443 -51.27 -7.54 25.13
C ARG A 443 -51.18 -8.58 26.26
N ILE A 444 -50.03 -8.71 26.94
CA ILE A 444 -49.88 -9.58 28.11
C ILE A 444 -50.89 -9.23 29.20
N ARG A 445 -51.03 -7.93 29.53
CA ARG A 445 -51.98 -7.44 30.51
C ARG A 445 -53.43 -7.75 30.13
N GLN A 446 -53.80 -7.54 28.87
CA GLN A 446 -55.16 -7.83 28.38
C GLN A 446 -55.51 -9.33 28.52
N ILE A 447 -54.62 -10.21 28.08
CA ILE A 447 -54.84 -11.66 28.16
C ILE A 447 -54.96 -12.11 29.62
N LEU A 448 -54.13 -11.58 30.52
CA LEU A 448 -54.20 -11.93 31.94
C LEU A 448 -55.50 -11.45 32.60
N ILE A 449 -55.99 -10.26 32.27
CA ILE A 449 -57.29 -9.76 32.77
C ILE A 449 -58.42 -10.67 32.27
N GLU A 450 -58.40 -11.07 31.00
CA GLU A 450 -59.39 -11.96 30.40
C GLU A 450 -59.37 -13.35 31.07
N LEU A 451 -58.20 -13.94 31.27
CA LEU A 451 -58.03 -15.23 31.94
C LEU A 451 -58.52 -15.22 33.40
N HIS A 452 -58.21 -14.16 34.16
CA HIS A 452 -58.71 -14.01 35.54
C HIS A 452 -60.22 -13.70 35.59
N GLY A 453 -60.78 -13.08 34.56
CA GLY A 453 -62.23 -12.86 34.44
C GLY A 453 -63.00 -14.15 34.12
N MET A 454 -62.37 -15.09 33.41
CA MET A 454 -62.98 -16.36 32.99
C MET A 454 -62.79 -17.52 33.99
N THR A 455 -61.84 -17.41 34.92
CA THR A 455 -61.48 -18.50 35.86
C THR A 455 -61.51 -18.03 37.31
N SER A 456 -61.87 -18.91 38.24
CA SER A 456 -61.87 -18.60 39.67
C SER A 456 -60.49 -18.86 40.29
N GLU A 457 -59.81 -17.80 40.74
CA GLU A 457 -58.58 -17.81 41.56
C GLU A 457 -57.42 -18.72 41.12
N ARG A 458 -57.37 -19.11 39.83
CA ARG A 458 -56.24 -19.85 39.27
C ARG A 458 -55.04 -18.93 39.10
N GLN A 459 -53.85 -19.46 39.38
CA GLN A 459 -52.58 -18.77 39.15
C GLN A 459 -52.05 -19.09 37.74
N PHE A 460 -51.66 -18.06 37.01
CA PHE A 460 -51.21 -18.12 35.62
C PHE A 460 -49.70 -17.83 35.45
N TRP A 461 -49.01 -17.41 36.50
CA TRP A 461 -47.55 -17.21 36.47
C TRP A 461 -46.75 -18.53 36.29
N THR A 462 -47.35 -19.70 36.56
CA THR A 462 -46.71 -21.03 36.45
C THR A 462 -46.94 -21.75 35.11
N ILE A 463 -47.62 -21.13 34.13
CA ILE A 463 -47.96 -21.76 32.85
C ILE A 463 -46.70 -22.29 32.12
N SER A 464 -45.57 -21.59 32.24
CA SER A 464 -44.32 -21.95 31.59
C SER A 464 -43.23 -22.24 32.61
N SER A 465 -42.66 -23.45 32.56
CA SER A 465 -41.51 -23.82 33.39
C SER A 465 -40.22 -23.08 33.02
N LYS A 466 -40.21 -22.35 31.90
CA LYS A 466 -39.04 -21.58 31.42
C LYS A 466 -38.98 -20.16 31.99
N TRP A 467 -40.03 -19.71 32.67
CA TRP A 467 -40.07 -18.39 33.29
C TRP A 467 -39.39 -18.45 34.65
N GLU A 468 -38.07 -18.27 34.63
CA GLU A 468 -37.25 -18.30 35.84
C GLU A 468 -37.02 -16.88 36.37
N VAL A 469 -37.62 -16.59 37.53
CA VAL A 469 -37.33 -15.39 38.31
C VAL A 469 -36.39 -15.77 39.46
N PRO A 470 -35.29 -15.04 39.70
CA PRO A 470 -34.40 -15.32 40.82
C PRO A 470 -35.15 -15.42 42.15
N ASN A 471 -34.84 -16.45 42.95
CA ASN A 471 -35.48 -16.71 44.26
C ASN A 471 -35.43 -15.50 45.22
N VAL A 472 -34.39 -14.69 45.06
CA VAL A 472 -34.13 -13.41 45.74
C VAL A 472 -35.30 -12.43 45.57
N TYR A 473 -35.94 -12.41 44.40
CA TYR A 473 -37.11 -11.58 44.11
C TYR A 473 -38.42 -12.35 44.23
N GLY A 474 -38.41 -13.65 43.95
CA GLY A 474 -39.59 -14.51 43.97
C GLY A 474 -40.37 -14.43 45.29
N SER A 475 -39.68 -14.45 46.43
CA SER A 475 -40.33 -14.34 47.75
C SER A 475 -41.07 -13.01 47.97
N VAL A 476 -40.55 -11.91 47.41
CA VAL A 476 -41.15 -10.57 47.54
C VAL A 476 -42.35 -10.42 46.60
N ILE A 477 -42.25 -10.95 45.37
CA ILE A 477 -43.32 -10.90 44.37
C ILE A 477 -44.49 -11.79 44.80
N LEU A 478 -44.21 -13.01 45.29
CA LEU A 478 -45.25 -13.94 45.73
C LEU A 478 -46.00 -13.46 46.99
N GLY A 479 -45.46 -12.49 47.73
CA GLY A 479 -46.13 -11.84 48.86
C GLY A 479 -47.23 -10.84 48.50
N ILE A 480 -47.46 -10.56 47.22
CA ILE A 480 -48.54 -9.67 46.76
C ILE A 480 -49.90 -10.37 46.95
N LYS A 481 -50.84 -9.67 47.61
CA LYS A 481 -52.16 -10.20 47.96
C LYS A 481 -53.11 -10.33 46.76
N ASP A 482 -53.06 -9.39 45.83
CA ASP A 482 -53.89 -9.43 44.62
C ASP A 482 -53.26 -10.37 43.58
N ASN A 483 -54.03 -11.36 43.15
CA ASN A 483 -53.56 -12.42 42.25
C ASN A 483 -53.21 -11.87 40.86
N LEU A 484 -53.97 -10.90 40.34
CA LEU A 484 -53.75 -10.33 39.01
C LEU A 484 -52.46 -9.51 38.96
N THR A 485 -52.25 -8.61 39.93
CA THR A 485 -51.01 -7.81 40.01
C THR A 485 -49.80 -8.68 40.28
N ARG A 486 -49.91 -9.72 41.12
CA ARG A 486 -48.84 -10.70 41.33
C ARG A 486 -48.42 -11.37 40.02
N ASP A 487 -49.37 -11.91 39.28
CA ASP A 487 -49.11 -12.64 38.04
C ASP A 487 -48.56 -11.71 36.95
N LEU A 488 -49.07 -10.48 36.86
CA LEU A 488 -48.60 -9.48 35.91
C LEU A 488 -47.15 -9.07 36.19
N VAL A 489 -46.80 -8.77 37.45
CA VAL A 489 -45.42 -8.43 37.83
C VAL A 489 -44.47 -9.59 37.58
N TYR A 490 -44.86 -10.82 37.96
CA TYR A 490 -44.03 -12.01 37.75
C TYR A 490 -43.75 -12.26 36.27
N ILE A 491 -44.80 -12.22 35.42
CA ILE A 491 -44.68 -12.50 33.99
C ILE A 491 -43.88 -11.40 33.27
N LEU A 492 -44.12 -10.12 33.56
CA LEU A 492 -43.36 -9.02 32.98
C LEU A 492 -41.88 -9.10 33.36
N MET A 493 -41.58 -9.41 34.64
CA MET A 493 -40.20 -9.58 35.10
C MET A 493 -39.53 -10.79 34.46
N ALA A 494 -40.19 -11.96 34.46
CA ALA A 494 -39.65 -13.18 33.87
C ALA A 494 -39.39 -13.03 32.36
N LYS A 495 -40.34 -12.45 31.62
CA LYS A 495 -40.17 -12.19 30.18
C LYS A 495 -39.10 -11.13 29.93
N GLY A 496 -39.02 -10.08 30.75
CA GLY A 496 -37.97 -9.06 30.62
C GLY A 496 -36.56 -9.63 30.86
N LEU A 497 -36.40 -10.45 31.91
CA LEU A 497 -35.15 -11.18 32.18
C LEU A 497 -34.80 -12.16 31.05
N HIS A 498 -35.79 -12.89 30.53
CA HIS A 498 -35.60 -13.79 29.39
C HIS A 498 -35.18 -13.02 28.13
N CYS A 499 -35.84 -11.91 27.81
CA CYS A 499 -35.48 -11.03 26.69
C CYS A 499 -34.06 -10.49 26.84
N SER A 500 -33.67 -10.07 28.05
CA SER A 500 -32.30 -9.64 28.35
C SER A 500 -31.28 -10.77 28.11
N ALA A 501 -31.60 -12.01 28.51
CA ALA A 501 -30.71 -13.17 28.32
C ALA A 501 -30.51 -13.54 26.84
N ILE A 502 -31.54 -13.39 26.00
CA ILE A 502 -31.45 -13.62 24.54
C ILE A 502 -30.95 -12.39 23.76
N LYS A 503 -30.57 -11.31 24.46
CA LYS A 503 -30.12 -10.02 23.90
C LYS A 503 -31.18 -9.25 23.09
N ASP A 504 -32.46 -9.46 23.39
CA ASP A 504 -33.57 -8.65 22.87
C ASP A 504 -33.84 -7.47 23.81
N PHE A 505 -32.93 -6.50 23.78
CA PHE A 505 -32.95 -5.37 24.71
C PHE A 505 -34.12 -4.41 24.48
N VAL A 506 -34.63 -4.33 23.24
CA VAL A 506 -35.73 -3.42 22.88
C VAL A 506 -37.00 -3.83 23.61
N HIS A 507 -37.38 -5.10 23.52
CA HIS A 507 -38.56 -5.61 24.19
C HIS A 507 -38.35 -5.74 25.70
N ALA A 508 -37.15 -6.13 26.15
CA ALA A 508 -36.82 -6.15 27.58
C ALA A 508 -37.06 -4.77 28.24
N LYS A 509 -36.66 -3.69 27.56
CA LYS A 509 -36.85 -2.32 28.06
C LYS A 509 -38.32 -1.94 28.16
N GLN A 510 -39.12 -2.26 27.14
CA GLN A 510 -40.57 -2.03 27.15
C GLN A 510 -41.25 -2.78 28.31
N LEU A 511 -40.91 -4.06 28.50
CA LEU A 511 -41.44 -4.90 29.58
C LEU A 511 -41.06 -4.38 30.97
N PHE A 512 -39.80 -3.99 31.17
CA PHE A 512 -39.34 -3.44 32.46
C PHE A 512 -39.92 -2.06 32.76
N VAL A 513 -40.09 -1.18 31.77
CA VAL A 513 -40.76 0.12 31.96
C VAL A 513 -42.21 -0.10 32.37
N ALA A 514 -42.96 -0.96 31.68
CA ALA A 514 -44.34 -1.26 32.03
C ALA A 514 -44.46 -1.89 33.43
N CYS A 515 -43.52 -2.75 33.82
CA CYS A 515 -43.48 -3.32 35.16
C CYS A 515 -43.12 -2.27 36.23
N LEU A 516 -42.17 -1.37 35.94
CA LEU A 516 -41.80 -0.28 36.84
C LEU A 516 -42.99 0.66 37.09
N GLU A 517 -43.69 1.07 36.03
CA GLU A 517 -44.90 1.91 36.11
C GLU A 517 -45.94 1.25 37.03
N LEU A 518 -46.26 -0.03 36.79
CA LEU A 518 -47.20 -0.79 37.61
C LEU A 518 -46.80 -0.84 39.10
N VAL A 519 -45.52 -1.08 39.37
CA VAL A 519 -45.01 -1.28 40.72
C VAL A 519 -44.89 0.03 41.51
N THR A 520 -44.69 1.16 40.82
CA THR A 520 -44.57 2.47 41.46
C THR A 520 -45.79 2.87 42.29
N GLU A 521 -46.96 2.31 41.97
CA GLU A 521 -48.22 2.62 42.64
C GLU A 521 -48.36 1.97 44.02
N PHE A 522 -47.71 0.82 44.27
CA PHE A 522 -48.00 0.01 45.47
C PHE A 522 -46.80 -0.49 46.26
N SER A 523 -45.58 -0.55 45.71
CA SER A 523 -44.42 -1.11 46.41
C SER A 523 -43.10 -0.38 46.13
N PRO A 524 -42.56 0.41 47.09
CA PRO A 524 -41.26 1.05 46.91
C PRO A 524 -40.11 0.04 46.84
N LYS A 525 -40.26 -1.14 47.47
CA LYS A 525 -39.26 -2.21 47.46
C LYS A 525 -39.12 -2.83 46.07
N LEU A 526 -40.23 -3.22 45.45
CA LEU A 526 -40.23 -3.76 44.09
C LEU A 526 -39.86 -2.68 43.07
N ARG A 527 -40.24 -1.41 43.31
CA ARG A 527 -39.86 -0.29 42.44
C ARG A 527 -38.35 -0.20 42.33
N GLN A 528 -37.63 -0.29 43.45
CA GLN A 528 -36.17 -0.24 43.43
C GLN A 528 -35.55 -1.51 42.83
N VAL A 529 -36.16 -2.69 43.00
CA VAL A 529 -35.73 -3.91 42.28
C VAL A 529 -35.80 -3.70 40.76
N MET A 530 -36.90 -3.14 40.26
CA MET A 530 -37.06 -2.84 38.84
C MET A 530 -36.06 -1.79 38.36
N LEU A 531 -35.77 -0.75 39.15
CA LEU A 531 -34.73 0.24 38.82
C LEU A 531 -33.34 -0.40 38.71
N ASN A 532 -33.02 -1.38 39.56
CA ASN A 532 -31.74 -2.10 39.52
C ASN A 532 -31.64 -3.01 38.28
N GLU A 533 -32.71 -3.72 37.91
CA GLU A 533 -32.72 -4.54 36.69
C GLU A 533 -32.71 -3.68 35.42
N MET A 534 -33.38 -2.51 35.43
CA MET A 534 -33.30 -1.55 34.32
C MET A 534 -31.90 -0.95 34.18
N LEU A 535 -31.21 -0.66 35.29
CA LEU A 535 -29.82 -0.23 35.26
C LEU A 535 -28.93 -1.29 34.61
N LEU A 536 -29.09 -2.56 35.02
CA LEU A 536 -28.35 -3.66 34.42
C LEU A 536 -28.66 -3.83 32.93
N LEU A 537 -29.92 -3.70 32.53
CA LEU A 537 -30.32 -3.75 31.12
C LEU A 537 -29.67 -2.61 30.32
N ASP A 538 -29.64 -1.39 30.86
CA ASP A 538 -28.98 -0.25 30.22
C ASP A 538 -27.46 -0.50 30.08
N ILE A 539 -26.81 -1.11 31.08
CA ILE A 539 -25.40 -1.55 30.99
C ILE A 539 -25.23 -2.56 29.85
N TYR A 540 -26.03 -3.63 29.81
CA TYR A 540 -25.94 -4.65 28.74
C TYR A 540 -26.22 -4.09 27.36
N THR A 541 -27.18 -3.18 27.24
CA THR A 541 -27.49 -2.51 25.97
C THR A 541 -26.30 -1.68 25.51
N HIS A 542 -25.66 -0.96 26.44
CA HIS A 542 -24.47 -0.17 26.15
C HIS A 542 -23.27 -1.04 25.77
N GLU A 543 -22.93 -2.06 26.56
CA GLU A 543 -21.81 -2.96 26.28
C GLU A 543 -22.00 -3.73 24.96
N ALA A 544 -23.22 -4.18 24.66
CA ALA A 544 -23.52 -4.89 23.41
C ALA A 544 -23.49 -3.97 22.18
N GLY A 545 -23.84 -2.68 22.33
CA GLY A 545 -23.85 -1.70 21.24
C GLY A 545 -22.50 -0.99 21.04
N ALA A 546 -21.88 -0.51 22.12
CA ALA A 546 -20.64 0.26 22.12
C ALA A 546 -19.38 -0.60 22.03
N GLY A 547 -19.47 -1.92 22.29
CA GLY A 547 -18.36 -2.86 22.09
C GLY A 547 -17.81 -2.90 20.66
N VAL A 548 -18.52 -2.30 19.68
CA VAL A 548 -18.11 -2.19 18.27
C VAL A 548 -17.63 -0.78 17.89
N SER A 549 -18.14 0.28 18.52
CA SER A 549 -17.84 1.69 18.15
C SER A 549 -16.88 2.41 19.11
N GLY A 550 -16.71 1.92 20.35
CA GLY A 550 -15.85 2.54 21.36
C GLY A 550 -16.38 3.86 21.94
N ASP A 551 -17.66 4.16 21.75
CA ASP A 551 -18.29 5.39 22.24
C ASP A 551 -18.40 5.41 23.76
N ARG A 552 -17.93 6.49 24.40
CA ARG A 552 -17.98 6.65 25.86
C ARG A 552 -19.43 6.62 26.37
N PRO A 553 -19.71 5.94 27.51
CA PRO A 553 -21.05 5.89 28.05
C PRO A 553 -21.57 7.27 28.45
N PRO A 554 -22.89 7.48 28.35
CA PRO A 554 -23.51 8.72 28.80
C PRO A 554 -23.25 8.92 30.30
N SER A 555 -22.96 10.16 30.69
CA SER A 555 -22.65 10.52 32.08
C SER A 555 -23.77 10.16 33.06
N ASP A 556 -25.02 10.19 32.59
CA ASP A 556 -26.18 9.74 33.35
C ASP A 556 -26.05 8.27 33.79
N LEU A 557 -25.67 7.37 32.88
CA LEU A 557 -25.52 5.95 33.19
C LEU A 557 -24.41 5.73 34.24
N ILE A 558 -23.25 6.38 34.07
CA ILE A 558 -22.16 6.33 35.05
C ILE A 558 -22.65 6.81 36.43
N SER A 559 -23.39 7.93 36.47
CA SER A 559 -23.91 8.48 37.72
C SER A 559 -24.91 7.54 38.40
N ARG A 560 -25.76 6.85 37.63
CA ARG A 560 -26.71 5.85 38.15
C ARG A 560 -26.00 4.62 38.71
N VAL A 561 -24.92 4.16 38.06
CA VAL A 561 -24.07 3.06 38.57
C VAL A 561 -23.41 3.45 39.88
N ARG A 562 -22.84 4.67 39.98
CA ARG A 562 -22.27 5.19 41.22
C ARG A 562 -23.33 5.25 42.33
N GLY A 563 -24.50 5.81 42.02
CA GLY A 563 -25.63 5.88 42.95
C GLY A 563 -26.10 4.53 43.45
N TYR A 564 -26.10 3.49 42.60
CA TYR A 564 -26.42 2.12 42.99
C TYR A 564 -25.37 1.51 43.94
N LEU A 565 -24.08 1.67 43.63
CA LEU A 565 -23.00 1.15 44.47
C LEU A 565 -22.94 1.84 45.84
N GLU A 566 -23.32 3.12 45.91
CA GLU A 566 -23.37 3.90 47.16
C GLU A 566 -24.68 3.74 47.94
N MET A 567 -25.67 3.06 47.35
CA MET A 567 -27.03 2.96 47.88
C MET A 567 -27.06 2.15 49.19
N ARG A 568 -27.69 2.69 50.23
CA ARG A 568 -27.75 2.10 51.58
C ARG A 568 -29.16 1.78 52.03
N VAL A 569 -29.92 1.02 51.24
CA VAL A 569 -31.28 0.61 51.62
C VAL A 569 -31.23 -0.79 52.25
N PRO A 570 -31.40 -0.92 53.58
CA PRO A 570 -31.16 -2.18 54.30
C PRO A 570 -32.15 -3.32 53.97
N ASP A 571 -33.29 -3.02 53.34
CA ASP A 571 -34.38 -4.00 53.13
C ASP A 571 -34.55 -4.48 51.68
N ILE A 572 -33.64 -4.08 50.78
CA ILE A 572 -33.71 -4.45 49.36
C ILE A 572 -32.77 -5.62 49.07
N PRO A 573 -33.28 -6.71 48.48
CA PRO A 573 -32.44 -7.83 48.15
C PRO A 573 -31.54 -7.48 46.95
N LEU A 574 -30.25 -7.27 47.19
CA LEU A 574 -29.26 -6.96 46.17
C LEU A 574 -28.78 -8.26 45.50
N ARG A 575 -28.90 -8.34 44.18
CA ARG A 575 -28.37 -9.48 43.42
C ARG A 575 -26.87 -9.27 43.18
N GLN A 576 -26.10 -10.30 43.51
CA GLN A 576 -24.64 -10.31 43.35
C GLN A 576 -24.21 -9.98 41.91
N VAL A 577 -24.93 -10.50 40.92
CA VAL A 577 -24.70 -10.26 39.48
C VAL A 577 -24.77 -8.76 39.13
N VAL A 578 -25.66 -7.99 39.76
CA VAL A 578 -25.76 -6.55 39.45
C VAL A 578 -24.52 -5.81 39.96
N ALA A 579 -23.99 -6.19 41.13
CA ALA A 579 -22.80 -5.57 41.69
C ALA A 579 -21.52 -5.90 40.90
N GLU A 580 -21.33 -7.15 40.47
CA GLU A 580 -20.17 -7.52 39.63
C GLU A 580 -20.18 -6.78 38.29
N GLU A 581 -21.33 -6.69 37.63
CA GLU A 581 -21.50 -6.02 36.33
C GLU A 581 -21.29 -4.50 36.44
N CYS A 582 -21.77 -3.88 37.53
CA CYS A 582 -21.51 -2.46 37.80
C CYS A 582 -20.01 -2.18 37.99
N VAL A 583 -19.30 -3.04 38.73
CA VAL A 583 -17.85 -2.89 38.94
C VAL A 583 -17.08 -3.15 37.65
N ALA A 584 -17.44 -4.19 36.90
CA ALA A 584 -16.84 -4.50 35.60
C ALA A 584 -17.04 -3.36 34.59
N PHE A 585 -18.25 -2.79 34.52
CA PHE A 585 -18.56 -1.62 33.69
C PHE A 585 -17.65 -0.43 34.05
N MET A 586 -17.49 -0.12 35.34
CA MET A 586 -16.64 1.00 35.78
C MET A 586 -15.15 0.76 35.45
N LEU A 587 -14.68 -0.49 35.53
CA LEU A 587 -13.32 -0.87 35.11
C LEU A 587 -13.16 -0.75 33.59
N ASN A 588 -14.13 -1.23 32.81
CA ASN A 588 -14.07 -1.25 31.35
C ASN A 588 -13.97 0.15 30.75
N TRP A 589 -14.67 1.12 31.34
CA TRP A 589 -14.68 2.52 30.91
C TRP A 589 -13.65 3.41 31.59
N ARG A 590 -12.67 2.81 32.29
CA ARG A 590 -11.52 3.50 32.92
C ARG A 590 -11.95 4.58 33.92
N GLU A 591 -13.02 4.35 34.68
CA GLU A 591 -13.47 5.23 35.77
C GLU A 591 -12.58 5.05 37.03
N ASN A 592 -11.26 5.09 36.82
CA ASN A 592 -10.23 4.80 37.81
C ASN A 592 -10.21 5.82 38.96
N GLU A 593 -10.55 7.08 38.70
CA GLU A 593 -10.61 8.13 39.73
C GLU A 593 -11.67 7.85 40.79
N TYR A 594 -12.84 7.39 40.35
CA TYR A 594 -13.92 7.03 41.25
C TYR A 594 -13.52 5.81 42.10
N LEU A 595 -13.08 4.73 41.45
CA LEU A 595 -12.73 3.47 42.11
C LEU A 595 -11.58 3.61 43.12
N THR A 596 -10.64 4.53 42.89
CA THR A 596 -9.47 4.71 43.77
C THR A 596 -9.70 5.72 44.89
N MET A 597 -10.29 6.89 44.60
CA MET A 597 -10.32 8.02 45.54
C MET A 597 -11.70 8.30 46.15
N GLN A 598 -12.80 7.88 45.50
CA GLN A 598 -14.16 8.30 45.87
C GLN A 598 -14.98 7.19 46.53
N VAL A 599 -14.52 5.92 46.48
CA VAL A 599 -15.28 4.80 47.06
C VAL A 599 -15.28 4.85 48.60
N PRO A 600 -16.45 4.84 49.26
CA PRO A 600 -16.57 4.76 50.71
C PRO A 600 -15.89 3.51 51.32
N LEU A 601 -15.10 3.70 52.38
CA LEU A 601 -14.35 2.62 53.06
C LEU A 601 -15.25 1.45 53.54
N LEU A 602 -16.49 1.73 53.94
CA LEU A 602 -17.45 0.73 54.38
C LEU A 602 -17.87 -0.22 53.24
N LEU A 603 -18.00 0.29 52.01
CA LEU A 603 -18.36 -0.51 50.83
C LEU A 603 -17.23 -1.44 50.42
N VAL A 604 -16.00 -0.95 50.55
CA VAL A 604 -14.77 -1.72 50.32
C VAL A 604 -14.63 -2.88 51.30
N GLN A 605 -15.12 -2.74 52.53
CA GLN A 605 -15.09 -3.80 53.56
C GLN A 605 -16.24 -4.81 53.43
N THR A 606 -17.37 -4.41 52.85
CA THR A 606 -18.58 -5.23 52.77
C THR A 606 -18.72 -5.95 51.44
N ASN A 607 -18.28 -5.36 50.33
CA ASN A 607 -18.41 -5.93 48.99
C ASN A 607 -17.05 -6.32 48.39
N PRO A 608 -16.77 -7.63 48.20
CA PRO A 608 -15.48 -8.10 47.70
C PRO A 608 -15.21 -7.69 46.24
N TYR A 609 -16.25 -7.52 45.42
CA TYR A 609 -16.10 -7.09 44.03
C TYR A 609 -15.62 -5.65 43.93
N VAL A 610 -16.17 -4.77 44.76
CA VAL A 610 -15.75 -3.37 44.83
C VAL A 610 -14.31 -3.27 45.34
N LYS A 611 -13.93 -4.08 46.34
CA LYS A 611 -12.54 -4.16 46.81
C LYS A 611 -11.58 -4.59 45.70
N LEU A 612 -11.93 -5.63 44.96
CA LEU A 612 -11.10 -6.13 43.86
C LEU A 612 -11.00 -5.10 42.73
N GLY A 613 -12.12 -4.48 42.34
CA GLY A 613 -12.14 -3.44 41.33
C GLY A 613 -11.32 -2.21 41.72
N GLN A 614 -11.38 -1.77 42.98
CA GLN A 614 -10.52 -0.71 43.50
C GLN A 614 -9.03 -1.07 43.39
N LEU A 615 -8.63 -2.27 43.81
CA LEU A 615 -7.24 -2.72 43.74
C LEU A 615 -6.75 -2.83 42.30
N LEU A 616 -7.56 -3.38 41.39
CA LEU A 616 -7.24 -3.47 39.96
C LEU A 616 -7.08 -2.09 39.34
N ALA A 617 -8.01 -1.17 39.59
CA ALA A 617 -7.93 0.21 39.09
C ALA A 617 -6.71 0.94 39.63
N ALA A 618 -6.38 0.76 40.92
CA ALA A 618 -5.20 1.35 41.55
C ALA A 618 -3.91 0.82 40.94
N THR A 619 -3.77 -0.51 40.81
CA THR A 619 -2.59 -1.13 40.19
C THR A 619 -2.45 -0.70 38.73
N CYS A 620 -3.54 -0.71 37.93
CA CYS A 620 -3.50 -0.31 36.53
C CYS A 620 -3.12 1.17 36.33
N LYS A 621 -3.56 2.06 37.23
CA LYS A 621 -3.20 3.49 37.22
C LYS A 621 -1.70 3.70 37.51
N GLU A 622 -1.11 2.85 38.33
CA GLU A 622 0.29 2.98 38.79
C GLU A 622 1.30 2.23 37.90
N LEU A 623 0.88 1.36 36.97
CA LEU A 623 1.76 0.67 36.01
C LEU A 623 2.75 1.57 35.24
N PRO A 624 2.45 2.86 34.94
CA PRO A 624 3.43 3.78 34.35
C PRO A 624 4.58 4.20 35.29
N GLY A 625 4.51 3.91 36.60
CA GLY A 625 5.44 4.41 37.63
C GLY A 625 6.18 3.30 38.41
N PRO A 626 7.53 3.31 38.49
CA PRO A 626 8.31 2.19 39.05
C PRO A 626 8.39 2.10 40.58
N LYS A 627 7.96 3.13 41.34
CA LYS A 627 8.16 3.19 42.81
C LYS A 627 6.90 2.96 43.66
N GLU A 628 5.71 3.30 43.18
CA GLU A 628 4.45 3.20 43.94
C GLU A 628 3.62 1.96 43.56
N SER A 629 3.71 1.50 42.30
CA SER A 629 3.01 0.31 41.77
C SER A 629 3.19 -0.98 42.56
N ARG A 630 4.33 -1.15 43.25
CA ARG A 630 4.63 -2.37 44.01
C ARG A 630 3.77 -2.54 45.27
N ARG A 631 3.24 -1.45 45.85
CA ARG A 631 2.40 -1.55 47.06
C ARG A 631 1.01 -2.07 46.72
N THR A 632 0.33 -1.40 45.79
CA THR A 632 -1.00 -1.81 45.33
C THR A 632 -0.97 -3.19 44.65
N ALA A 633 0.08 -3.49 43.88
CA ALA A 633 0.30 -4.81 43.30
C ALA A 633 0.51 -5.90 44.36
N LYS A 634 1.20 -5.59 45.47
CA LYS A 634 1.36 -6.54 46.58
C LYS A 634 0.03 -6.84 47.26
N ASP A 635 -0.78 -5.82 47.52
CA ASP A 635 -2.09 -6.00 48.15
C ASP A 635 -3.03 -6.83 47.25
N LEU A 636 -3.03 -6.57 45.94
CA LEU A 636 -3.77 -7.36 44.96
C LEU A 636 -3.27 -8.81 44.88
N TRP A 637 -1.94 -9.01 44.91
CA TRP A 637 -1.31 -10.32 44.94
C TRP A 637 -1.74 -11.14 46.16
N GLU A 638 -1.70 -10.55 47.36
CA GLU A 638 -2.10 -11.23 48.61
C GLU A 638 -3.57 -11.65 48.59
N VAL A 639 -4.46 -10.78 48.10
CA VAL A 639 -5.90 -11.08 47.96
C VAL A 639 -6.11 -12.25 47.00
N VAL A 640 -5.51 -12.21 45.80
CA VAL A 640 -5.70 -13.27 44.79
C VAL A 640 -5.09 -14.61 45.23
N VAL A 641 -3.93 -14.60 45.91
CA VAL A 641 -3.34 -15.81 46.49
C VAL A 641 -4.23 -16.40 47.58
N GLN A 642 -4.81 -15.56 48.44
CA GLN A 642 -5.75 -16.02 49.47
C GLN A 642 -6.99 -16.67 48.85
N ILE A 643 -7.50 -16.12 47.76
CA ILE A 643 -8.65 -16.67 47.01
C ILE A 643 -8.32 -18.03 46.41
N CYS A 644 -7.11 -18.19 45.88
CA CYS A 644 -6.64 -19.45 45.30
C CYS A 644 -6.17 -20.47 46.36
N SER A 645 -6.28 -20.14 47.66
CA SER A 645 -5.86 -20.99 48.77
C SER A 645 -7.03 -21.72 49.44
N VAL A 646 -6.82 -22.97 49.83
CA VAL A 646 -7.80 -23.76 50.58
C VAL A 646 -7.78 -23.32 52.05
N SER A 647 -8.93 -22.94 52.60
CA SER A 647 -9.06 -22.69 54.04
C SER A 647 -8.84 -23.99 54.84
N ASN A 648 -7.86 -24.00 55.74
CA ASN A 648 -7.45 -25.15 56.55
C ASN A 648 -8.56 -25.77 57.45
N GLN A 649 -9.73 -25.14 57.57
CA GLN A 649 -10.85 -25.66 58.37
C GLN A 649 -11.62 -26.83 57.71
N HIS A 650 -11.44 -27.09 56.41
CA HIS A 650 -12.20 -28.13 55.69
C HIS A 650 -11.47 -29.48 55.49
N LYS A 651 -10.26 -29.65 56.05
CA LYS A 651 -9.49 -30.91 55.95
C LYS A 651 -10.04 -32.08 56.79
N ARG A 652 -11.22 -31.97 57.41
CA ARG A 652 -11.83 -33.05 58.21
C ARG A 652 -12.79 -33.96 57.44
N GLY A 653 -13.00 -33.74 56.14
CA GLY A 653 -14.11 -34.37 55.41
C GLY A 653 -13.80 -35.55 54.48
N ASN A 654 -12.75 -35.50 53.66
CA ASN A 654 -12.54 -36.53 52.62
C ASN A 654 -11.06 -36.69 52.26
N ASP A 655 -10.62 -37.93 52.11
CA ASP A 655 -9.28 -38.34 51.71
C ASP A 655 -9.09 -38.06 50.20
N GLY A 656 -8.58 -36.86 49.87
CA GLY A 656 -8.23 -36.43 48.51
C GLY A 656 -8.19 -34.91 48.34
N ARG A 657 -7.28 -34.38 47.50
CA ARG A 657 -7.18 -32.96 47.11
C ARG A 657 -8.33 -32.53 46.18
N VAL A 658 -9.58 -32.61 46.65
CA VAL A 658 -10.78 -32.35 45.83
C VAL A 658 -11.49 -31.02 46.19
N SER A 659 -10.91 -30.21 47.06
CA SER A 659 -11.64 -29.15 47.77
C SER A 659 -11.99 -27.90 46.97
N LEU A 660 -11.20 -27.44 45.98
CA LEU A 660 -11.51 -26.21 45.21
C LEU A 660 -12.13 -26.48 43.83
N ILE A 661 -11.77 -27.58 43.18
CA ILE A 661 -12.26 -27.92 41.83
C ILE A 661 -13.76 -28.28 41.84
N LYS A 662 -14.27 -28.93 42.91
CA LYS A 662 -15.70 -29.27 43.05
C LYS A 662 -16.54 -28.18 43.73
N HIS A 663 -15.95 -27.33 44.58
CA HIS A 663 -16.65 -26.24 45.29
C HIS A 663 -16.46 -24.87 44.62
N ARG A 664 -16.24 -24.84 43.31
CA ARG A 664 -15.94 -23.65 42.49
C ARG A 664 -17.04 -22.56 42.49
N GLU A 665 -18.11 -22.73 43.28
CA GLU A 665 -19.08 -21.69 43.64
C GLU A 665 -18.49 -20.56 44.51
N SER A 666 -17.22 -20.66 44.95
CA SER A 666 -16.52 -19.58 45.66
C SER A 666 -16.12 -18.41 44.74
N THR A 667 -17.12 -17.59 44.45
CA THR A 667 -17.15 -16.11 44.43
C THR A 667 -16.19 -15.28 43.57
N LEU A 668 -15.07 -15.76 43.03
CA LEU A 668 -14.15 -14.90 42.24
C LEU A 668 -13.79 -15.41 40.84
N GLY A 669 -14.16 -16.65 40.50
CA GLY A 669 -13.94 -17.21 39.16
C GLY A 669 -14.78 -16.61 38.03
N ILE A 670 -15.58 -15.58 38.30
CA ILE A 670 -16.58 -15.05 37.36
C ILE A 670 -16.27 -13.61 36.92
N MET A 671 -15.67 -12.76 37.79
CA MET A 671 -15.57 -11.31 37.51
C MET A 671 -14.72 -10.99 36.27
N TYR A 672 -13.66 -11.75 35.98
CA TYR A 672 -12.84 -11.51 34.79
C TYR A 672 -13.60 -11.74 33.48
N ARG A 673 -14.70 -12.50 33.49
CA ARG A 673 -15.52 -12.80 32.30
C ARG A 673 -16.37 -11.62 31.83
N TYR A 674 -16.43 -10.55 32.63
CA TYR A 674 -17.16 -9.32 32.32
C TYR A 674 -16.22 -8.14 32.04
N VAL A 675 -14.91 -8.35 32.21
CA VAL A 675 -13.90 -7.33 31.90
C VAL A 675 -13.52 -7.45 30.43
N SER A 676 -13.59 -6.34 29.69
CA SER A 676 -13.22 -6.25 28.28
C SER A 676 -12.00 -5.34 28.04
N GLU A 677 -11.56 -4.59 29.07
CA GLU A 677 -10.46 -3.63 28.96
C GLU A 677 -9.08 -4.31 28.83
N PRO A 678 -8.28 -4.00 27.78
CA PRO A 678 -7.03 -4.72 27.50
C PRO A 678 -5.95 -4.60 28.59
N LEU A 679 -5.77 -3.45 29.23
CA LEU A 679 -4.78 -3.24 30.28
C LEU A 679 -5.13 -4.02 31.54
N VAL A 680 -6.40 -3.99 31.96
CA VAL A 680 -6.91 -4.75 33.11
C VAL A 680 -6.77 -6.25 32.84
N LEU A 681 -7.18 -6.73 31.66
CA LEU A 681 -7.02 -8.14 31.28
C LEU A 681 -5.54 -8.56 31.26
N THR A 682 -4.65 -7.74 30.72
CA THR A 682 -3.20 -8.01 30.69
C THR A 682 -2.60 -8.02 32.10
N THR A 683 -3.08 -7.15 32.99
CA THR A 683 -2.64 -7.09 34.39
C THR A 683 -3.08 -8.34 35.16
N ILE A 684 -4.35 -8.74 35.02
CA ILE A 684 -4.88 -9.98 35.61
C ILE A 684 -4.13 -11.19 35.03
N LEU A 685 -3.88 -11.20 33.72
CA LEU A 685 -3.19 -12.31 33.07
C LEU A 685 -1.74 -12.43 33.56
N SER A 686 -1.01 -11.32 33.68
CA SER A 686 0.35 -11.33 34.23
C SER A 686 0.40 -11.80 35.69
N LEU A 687 -0.60 -11.42 36.50
CA LEU A 687 -0.76 -11.86 37.88
C LEU A 687 -0.91 -13.38 37.97
N PHE A 688 -1.85 -13.95 37.21
CA PHE A 688 -2.12 -15.39 37.23
C PHE A 688 -0.99 -16.20 36.58
N VAL A 689 -0.34 -15.69 35.53
CA VAL A 689 0.87 -16.30 34.93
C VAL A 689 2.01 -16.32 35.93
N LYS A 690 2.26 -15.21 36.65
CA LYS A 690 3.27 -15.19 37.70
C LYS A 690 2.94 -16.20 38.81
N LEU A 691 1.69 -16.25 39.27
CA LEU A 691 1.26 -17.22 40.29
C LEU A 691 1.45 -18.68 39.84
N HIS A 692 1.16 -18.96 38.57
CA HIS A 692 1.42 -20.26 37.96
C HIS A 692 2.91 -20.59 38.00
N ASN A 693 3.79 -19.68 37.55
CA ASN A 693 5.24 -19.90 37.46
C ASN A 693 5.95 -20.06 38.82
N VAL A 694 5.33 -19.72 39.96
CA VAL A 694 5.96 -19.92 41.30
C VAL A 694 6.02 -21.41 41.70
N ARG A 695 5.34 -22.30 40.98
CA ARG A 695 5.39 -23.74 41.23
C ARG A 695 6.76 -24.33 40.86
N GLU A 696 7.41 -25.00 41.81
CA GLU A 696 8.75 -25.60 41.64
C GLU A 696 8.83 -26.69 40.54
N ASP A 697 7.71 -27.31 40.17
CA ASP A 697 7.65 -28.38 39.14
C ASP A 697 7.69 -27.86 37.68
N ILE A 698 7.61 -26.55 37.45
CA ILE A 698 7.51 -25.98 36.10
C ILE A 698 8.91 -25.88 35.48
N VAL A 699 9.17 -26.72 34.48
CA VAL A 699 10.43 -26.72 33.72
C VAL A 699 10.52 -25.54 32.74
N ASN A 700 9.40 -24.96 32.33
CA ASN A 700 9.35 -23.86 31.35
C ASN A 700 8.44 -22.72 31.83
N ASP A 701 9.03 -21.59 32.21
CA ASP A 701 8.28 -20.41 32.66
C ASP A 701 7.44 -19.77 31.54
N ILE A 702 6.17 -19.47 31.79
CA ILE A 702 5.33 -18.75 30.83
C ILE A 702 5.71 -17.25 30.85
N ALA A 703 5.97 -16.66 29.70
CA ALA A 703 6.27 -15.23 29.59
C ALA A 703 4.97 -14.41 29.56
N ALA A 704 4.96 -13.26 30.24
CA ALA A 704 3.88 -12.29 30.21
C ALA A 704 4.43 -10.88 30.44
N GLU A 705 3.70 -9.86 30.01
CA GLU A 705 4.04 -8.48 30.32
C GLU A 705 3.90 -8.18 31.82
N HIS A 706 4.58 -7.15 32.32
CA HIS A 706 4.46 -6.70 33.71
C HIS A 706 4.75 -7.79 34.78
N ILE A 707 5.41 -8.91 34.46
CA ILE A 707 5.74 -9.94 35.45
C ILE A 707 6.59 -9.39 36.62
N SER A 708 7.42 -8.37 36.36
CA SER A 708 8.39 -7.82 37.31
C SER A 708 7.79 -7.01 38.46
N ILE A 709 6.51 -6.62 38.37
CA ILE A 709 5.83 -5.87 39.45
C ILE A 709 5.34 -6.77 40.59
N TRP A 710 5.21 -8.07 40.34
CA TRP A 710 4.64 -9.03 41.29
C TRP A 710 5.70 -9.63 42.23
N PRO A 711 5.36 -9.88 43.51
CA PRO A 711 6.24 -10.58 44.45
C PRO A 711 6.63 -11.98 43.97
N SER A 712 7.84 -12.43 44.32
CA SER A 712 8.33 -13.79 44.03
C SER A 712 8.16 -14.77 45.21
N THR A 713 7.86 -14.27 46.41
CA THR A 713 7.71 -15.11 47.61
C THR A 713 6.24 -15.29 47.98
N ILE A 714 5.83 -16.53 48.22
CA ILE A 714 4.49 -16.88 48.70
C ILE A 714 4.61 -17.38 50.14
N PRO A 715 3.86 -16.82 51.12
CA PRO A 715 3.98 -17.22 52.52
C PRO A 715 3.58 -18.67 52.83
N ASN A 716 2.67 -19.26 52.04
CA ASN A 716 2.14 -20.61 52.28
C ASN A 716 1.85 -21.40 50.99
N LEU A 717 2.91 -21.86 50.30
CA LEU A 717 2.80 -22.56 49.01
C LEU A 717 1.91 -23.83 49.06
N GLN A 718 1.89 -24.55 50.19
CA GLN A 718 1.14 -25.80 50.31
C GLN A 718 -0.38 -25.60 50.38
N SER A 719 -0.84 -24.39 50.67
CA SER A 719 -2.26 -24.06 50.74
C SER A 719 -2.88 -23.68 49.39
N VAL A 720 -2.05 -23.34 48.40
CA VAL A 720 -2.49 -22.89 47.08
C VAL A 720 -2.82 -24.10 46.19
N ASP A 721 -3.96 -24.05 45.51
CA ASP A 721 -4.34 -25.05 44.51
C ASP A 721 -3.81 -24.66 43.13
N PHE A 722 -2.62 -25.17 42.79
CA PHE A 722 -1.95 -24.88 41.52
C PHE A 722 -2.69 -25.45 40.31
N GLU A 723 -3.45 -26.54 40.46
CA GLU A 723 -4.27 -27.09 39.39
C GLU A 723 -5.44 -26.13 39.06
N ALA A 724 -6.09 -25.55 40.07
CA ALA A 724 -7.12 -24.54 39.87
C ALA A 724 -6.57 -23.25 39.23
N VAL A 725 -5.35 -22.83 39.60
CA VAL A 725 -4.65 -21.71 38.96
C VAL A 725 -4.37 -22.00 37.49
N ALA A 726 -3.86 -23.18 37.15
CA ALA A 726 -3.56 -23.56 35.77
C ALA A 726 -4.82 -23.61 34.87
N VAL A 727 -5.95 -24.10 35.39
CA VAL A 727 -7.25 -24.05 34.69
C VAL A 727 -7.71 -22.61 34.49
N THR A 728 -7.59 -21.78 35.52
CA THR A 728 -8.02 -20.37 35.47
C THR A 728 -7.18 -19.55 34.49
N VAL A 729 -5.86 -19.76 34.42
CA VAL A 729 -4.98 -19.15 33.40
C VAL A 729 -5.46 -19.52 31.99
N LYS A 730 -5.72 -20.81 31.72
CA LYS A 730 -6.18 -21.27 30.41
C LYS A 730 -7.54 -20.66 30.02
N GLU A 731 -8.48 -20.62 30.95
CA GLU A 731 -9.80 -20.00 30.74
C GLU A 731 -9.66 -18.50 30.48
N LEU A 732 -8.81 -17.80 31.24
CA LEU A 732 -8.58 -16.36 31.11
C LEU A 732 -7.93 -15.99 29.77
N VAL A 733 -6.91 -16.74 29.32
CA VAL A 733 -6.27 -16.50 28.02
C VAL A 733 -7.25 -16.77 26.88
N SER A 734 -8.01 -17.87 26.96
CA SER A 734 -9.03 -18.19 25.97
C SER A 734 -10.07 -17.08 25.89
N TYR A 735 -10.54 -16.58 27.04
CA TYR A 735 -11.46 -15.45 27.11
C TYR A 735 -10.84 -14.17 26.53
N ALA A 736 -9.62 -13.79 26.92
CA ALA A 736 -8.95 -12.60 26.39
C ALA A 736 -8.81 -12.64 24.86
N LEU A 737 -8.47 -13.81 24.29
CA LEU A 737 -8.39 -14.01 22.84
C LEU A 737 -9.76 -13.95 22.14
N THR A 738 -10.87 -14.28 22.82
CA THR A 738 -12.23 -14.04 22.26
C THR A 738 -12.60 -12.56 22.20
N ILE A 739 -12.03 -11.73 23.09
CA ILE A 739 -12.23 -10.27 23.10
C ILE A 739 -11.37 -9.62 22.02
N ASN A 740 -10.07 -9.92 21.99
CA ASN A 740 -9.17 -9.42 20.96
C ASN A 740 -8.15 -10.49 20.55
N SER A 741 -8.41 -11.12 19.41
CA SER A 741 -7.55 -12.13 18.80
C SER A 741 -6.24 -11.57 18.24
N ASN A 742 -6.12 -10.25 18.11
CA ASN A 742 -4.98 -9.57 17.49
C ASN A 742 -3.98 -9.04 18.53
N ASN A 743 -4.05 -9.47 19.79
CA ASN A 743 -3.04 -9.12 20.78
C ASN A 743 -1.90 -10.15 20.78
N HIS A 744 -0.72 -9.76 20.30
CA HIS A 744 0.43 -10.66 20.18
C HIS A 744 0.96 -11.17 21.54
N PHE A 745 0.84 -10.40 22.62
CA PHE A 745 1.26 -10.86 23.95
C PHE A 745 0.39 -12.00 24.47
N TRP A 746 -0.93 -11.92 24.27
CA TRP A 746 -1.86 -12.97 24.68
C TRP A 746 -1.67 -14.25 23.86
N LEU A 747 -1.36 -14.11 22.57
CA LEU A 747 -1.01 -15.23 21.69
C LEU A 747 0.29 -15.92 22.13
N ILE A 748 1.32 -15.16 22.55
CA ILE A 748 2.56 -15.74 23.11
C ILE A 748 2.28 -16.49 24.40
N ILE A 749 1.47 -15.92 25.32
CA ILE A 749 1.08 -16.61 26.56
C ILE A 749 0.37 -17.93 26.23
N GLN A 750 -0.53 -17.93 25.25
CA GLN A 750 -1.20 -19.14 24.80
C GLN A 750 -0.21 -20.16 24.19
N ALA A 751 0.74 -19.71 23.37
CA ALA A 751 1.78 -20.54 22.80
C ALA A 751 2.67 -21.19 23.87
N ASP A 752 3.04 -20.42 24.89
CA ASP A 752 3.82 -20.87 26.05
C ASP A 752 3.07 -21.91 26.89
N ILE A 753 1.77 -21.74 27.11
CA ILE A 753 0.91 -22.73 27.78
C ILE A 753 0.88 -24.04 26.97
N TYR A 754 0.68 -23.96 25.65
CA TYR A 754 0.71 -25.15 24.80
C TYR A 754 2.08 -25.82 24.81
N PHE A 755 3.15 -25.03 24.78
CA PHE A 755 4.51 -25.54 24.90
C PHE A 755 4.76 -26.27 26.23
N ALA A 756 4.31 -25.68 27.35
CA ALA A 756 4.43 -26.29 28.68
C ALA A 756 3.61 -27.59 28.81
N THR A 757 2.49 -27.70 28.08
CA THR A 757 1.65 -28.92 28.01
C THR A 757 2.08 -29.91 26.92
N ASN A 758 3.26 -29.73 26.32
CA ASN A 758 3.83 -30.56 25.26
C ASN A 758 3.01 -30.61 23.95
N GLN A 759 2.18 -29.61 23.68
CA GLN A 759 1.45 -29.45 22.42
C GLN A 759 2.24 -28.57 21.45
N TYR A 760 3.30 -29.13 20.84
CA TYR A 760 4.27 -28.35 20.04
C TYR A 760 3.70 -27.76 18.75
N SER A 761 2.78 -28.46 18.07
CA SER A 761 2.15 -27.96 16.84
C SER A 761 1.25 -26.75 17.13
N ALA A 762 0.43 -26.81 18.18
CA ALA A 762 -0.39 -25.69 18.62
C ALA A 762 0.48 -24.51 19.10
N ALA A 763 1.57 -24.78 19.81
CA ALA A 763 2.51 -23.74 20.22
C ALA A 763 3.09 -22.99 19.00
N LEU A 764 3.55 -23.71 17.96
CA LEU A 764 4.04 -23.08 16.72
C LEU A 764 2.97 -22.26 16.02
N HIS A 765 1.74 -22.74 15.95
CA HIS A 765 0.60 -22.00 15.39
C HIS A 765 0.45 -20.63 16.06
N TYR A 766 0.39 -20.59 17.39
CA TYR A 766 0.20 -19.34 18.13
C TYR A 766 1.43 -18.42 18.10
N TYR A 767 2.67 -18.96 18.07
CA TYR A 767 3.86 -18.13 17.86
C TYR A 767 3.84 -17.45 16.49
N LEU A 768 3.50 -18.20 15.44
CA LEU A 768 3.41 -17.65 14.08
C LEU A 768 2.26 -16.65 13.95
N GLN A 769 1.12 -16.91 14.61
CA GLN A 769 0.02 -15.95 14.66
C GLN A 769 0.44 -14.64 15.35
N ALA A 770 1.15 -14.72 16.47
CA ALA A 770 1.70 -13.54 17.16
C ALA A 770 2.66 -12.75 16.25
N GLY A 771 3.54 -13.46 15.55
CA GLY A 771 4.45 -12.87 14.57
C GLY A 771 3.72 -12.23 13.39
N ALA A 772 2.67 -12.85 12.86
CA ALA A 772 1.88 -12.34 11.75
C ALA A 772 1.13 -11.05 12.12
N VAL A 773 0.56 -11.01 13.33
CA VAL A 773 -0.16 -9.86 13.89
C VAL A 773 0.73 -8.63 14.03
N CYS A 774 1.94 -8.78 14.57
CA CYS A 774 2.83 -7.63 14.80
C CYS A 774 3.59 -7.14 13.56
N SER A 775 3.62 -7.90 12.46
CA SER A 775 4.47 -7.63 11.29
C SER A 775 3.74 -7.59 9.93
N ASP A 776 2.40 -7.53 9.95
CA ASP A 776 1.53 -7.56 8.77
C ASP A 776 1.79 -8.81 7.91
N PHE A 777 1.62 -10.01 8.48
CA PHE A 777 1.91 -11.29 7.84
C PHE A 777 3.38 -11.39 7.37
N PHE A 778 4.31 -10.97 8.23
CA PHE A 778 5.75 -11.01 7.99
C PHE A 778 6.22 -10.17 6.80
N ASN A 779 5.40 -9.20 6.38
CA ASN A 779 5.81 -8.24 5.35
C ASN A 779 6.89 -7.29 5.89
N LYS A 780 6.84 -6.99 7.19
CA LYS A 780 7.84 -6.20 7.93
C LYS A 780 8.67 -7.11 8.84
N MET A 781 9.75 -6.57 9.39
CA MET A 781 10.55 -7.27 10.39
C MET A 781 9.74 -7.44 11.67
N VAL A 782 9.79 -8.63 12.27
CA VAL A 782 9.14 -8.87 13.57
C VAL A 782 9.89 -8.09 14.65
N PRO A 783 9.19 -7.35 15.54
CA PRO A 783 9.83 -6.63 16.62
C PRO A 783 10.64 -7.55 17.55
N PRO A 784 11.83 -7.11 18.01
CA PRO A 784 12.75 -7.95 18.80
C PRO A 784 12.26 -8.23 20.24
N ASP A 785 11.30 -7.44 20.72
CA ASP A 785 10.57 -7.63 21.98
C ASP A 785 9.50 -8.72 21.87
N VAL A 786 8.96 -8.96 20.68
CA VAL A 786 7.98 -10.02 20.41
C VAL A 786 8.69 -11.35 20.13
N TYR A 787 9.61 -11.37 19.17
CA TYR A 787 10.45 -12.54 18.88
C TYR A 787 11.80 -12.42 19.59
N THR A 788 11.77 -12.69 20.89
CA THR A 788 12.99 -12.79 21.69
C THR A 788 13.73 -14.09 21.39
N ASP A 789 15.01 -14.17 21.77
CA ASP A 789 15.79 -15.41 21.67
C ASP A 789 15.12 -16.58 22.41
N GLN A 790 14.36 -16.31 23.48
CA GLN A 790 13.59 -17.33 24.21
C GLN A 790 12.45 -17.90 23.35
N VAL A 791 11.68 -17.05 22.68
CA VAL A 791 10.59 -17.47 21.78
C VAL A 791 11.17 -18.30 20.64
N ILE A 792 12.25 -17.83 20.00
CA ILE A 792 12.89 -18.55 18.90
C ILE A 792 13.44 -19.91 19.37
N LYS A 793 14.07 -19.98 20.55
CA LYS A 793 14.51 -21.26 21.15
C LYS A 793 13.36 -22.22 21.42
N ARG A 794 12.18 -21.72 21.81
CA ARG A 794 10.96 -22.54 21.97
C ARG A 794 10.45 -23.03 20.63
N MET A 795 10.43 -22.18 19.59
CA MET A 795 10.08 -22.59 18.22
C MET A 795 11.03 -23.68 17.71
N ILE A 796 12.35 -23.51 17.91
CA ILE A 796 13.37 -24.53 17.59
C ILE A 796 13.07 -25.85 18.28
N LYS A 797 12.79 -25.83 19.59
CA LYS A 797 12.45 -27.05 20.34
C LYS A 797 11.15 -27.68 19.86
N CYS A 798 10.14 -26.88 19.49
CA CYS A 798 8.90 -27.39 18.91
C CYS A 798 9.16 -28.11 17.56
N CYS A 799 9.89 -27.47 16.64
CA CYS A 799 10.22 -28.05 15.33
C CYS A 799 11.06 -29.34 15.49
N SER A 800 12.03 -29.36 16.42
CA SER A 800 12.85 -30.54 16.69
C SER A 800 12.02 -31.73 17.17
N LEU A 801 11.05 -31.51 18.06
CA LEU A 801 10.17 -32.55 18.59
C LEU A 801 9.06 -32.96 17.60
N LEU A 802 8.82 -32.15 16.56
CA LEU A 802 7.96 -32.48 15.42
C LEU A 802 8.73 -33.12 14.25
N ASN A 803 9.99 -33.49 14.45
CA ASN A 803 10.89 -34.06 13.43
C ASN A 803 11.06 -33.15 12.19
N CYS A 804 10.99 -31.83 12.36
CA CYS A 804 11.17 -30.82 11.31
C CYS A 804 12.58 -30.20 11.42
N HIS A 805 13.61 -30.97 11.06
CA HIS A 805 15.01 -30.65 11.35
C HIS A 805 15.62 -29.57 10.44
N THR A 806 15.14 -29.43 9.21
CA THR A 806 15.57 -28.36 8.30
C THR A 806 15.01 -27.02 8.77
N GLN A 807 13.76 -27.01 9.24
CA GLN A 807 13.14 -25.82 9.85
C GLN A 807 13.90 -25.39 11.12
N VAL A 808 14.39 -26.35 11.93
CA VAL A 808 15.27 -26.06 13.08
C VAL A 808 16.53 -25.33 12.63
N ALA A 809 17.24 -25.85 11.63
CA ALA A 809 18.48 -25.22 11.13
C ALA A 809 18.24 -23.81 10.58
N ILE A 810 17.08 -23.57 9.97
CA ILE A 810 16.69 -22.23 9.50
C ILE A 810 16.39 -21.31 10.68
N LEU A 811 15.60 -21.76 11.66
CA LEU A 811 15.27 -20.97 12.86
C LEU A 811 16.50 -20.63 13.71
N CYS A 812 17.55 -21.46 13.73
CA CYS A 812 18.82 -21.13 14.40
C CYS A 812 19.46 -19.84 13.85
N GLN A 813 19.22 -19.47 12.59
CA GLN A 813 19.72 -18.22 12.00
C GLN A 813 18.93 -16.98 12.44
N PHE A 814 17.77 -17.15 13.10
CA PHE A 814 16.94 -16.03 13.58
C PHE A 814 17.42 -15.48 14.92
N LEU A 815 18.22 -16.25 15.66
CA LEU A 815 18.84 -15.82 16.90
C LEU A 815 19.86 -14.69 16.64
N ARG A 816 20.13 -13.87 17.67
CA ARG A 816 21.19 -12.85 17.59
C ARG A 816 22.56 -13.45 17.29
N GLU A 817 22.85 -14.57 17.94
CA GLU A 817 24.01 -15.41 17.69
C GLU A 817 23.52 -16.77 17.19
N ILE A 818 24.03 -17.20 16.03
CA ILE A 818 23.59 -18.42 15.38
C ILE A 818 24.05 -19.63 16.21
N ASP A 819 23.11 -20.47 16.64
CA ASP A 819 23.40 -21.72 17.37
C ASP A 819 23.71 -22.86 16.39
N TYR A 820 24.95 -22.89 15.92
CA TYR A 820 25.46 -23.92 15.01
C TYR A 820 25.41 -25.33 15.60
N LYS A 821 25.54 -25.49 16.93
CA LYS A 821 25.55 -26.82 17.56
C LYS A 821 24.20 -27.50 17.39
N THR A 822 23.13 -26.75 17.68
CA THR A 822 21.76 -27.24 17.52
C THR A 822 21.41 -27.44 16.04
N ALA A 823 21.82 -26.53 15.16
CA ALA A 823 21.59 -26.64 13.72
C ALA A 823 22.26 -27.89 13.12
N PHE A 824 23.55 -28.12 13.42
CA PHE A 824 24.29 -29.26 12.90
C PHE A 824 23.76 -30.59 13.43
N LYS A 825 23.41 -30.64 14.73
CA LYS A 825 22.80 -31.84 15.32
C LYS A 825 21.47 -32.18 14.64
N ALA A 826 20.61 -31.19 14.39
CA ALA A 826 19.34 -31.41 13.72
C ALA A 826 19.53 -31.90 12.27
N LEU A 827 20.44 -31.28 11.51
CA LEU A 827 20.71 -31.66 10.11
C LEU A 827 21.35 -33.05 9.95
N GLN A 828 21.92 -33.62 11.01
CA GLN A 828 22.46 -34.97 11.01
C GLN A 828 21.36 -36.05 11.07
N GLU A 829 20.17 -35.69 11.56
CA GLU A 829 19.04 -36.61 11.70
C GLU A 829 18.44 -36.98 10.34
N GLN A 830 18.28 -38.28 10.06
CA GLN A 830 17.78 -38.77 8.77
C GLN A 830 16.24 -38.86 8.70
N ASN A 831 15.54 -38.70 9.83
CA ASN A 831 14.08 -38.86 9.94
C ASN A 831 13.30 -37.53 9.81
N SER A 832 13.74 -36.64 8.92
CA SER A 832 13.11 -35.33 8.72
C SER A 832 11.75 -35.41 8.00
N HIS A 833 10.75 -34.66 8.48
CA HIS A 833 9.39 -34.58 7.93
C HIS A 833 9.03 -33.19 7.37
N ASP A 834 10.01 -32.43 6.88
CA ASP A 834 9.83 -31.03 6.46
C ASP A 834 10.32 -30.72 5.03
N ALA A 835 10.39 -31.71 4.15
CA ALA A 835 10.77 -31.54 2.74
C ALA A 835 12.13 -30.81 2.56
N MET A 836 13.18 -31.38 3.15
CA MET A 836 14.54 -30.82 3.28
C MET A 836 15.04 -30.05 2.03
N ASP A 837 14.90 -30.65 0.85
CA ASP A 837 15.42 -30.11 -0.41
C ASP A 837 14.74 -28.83 -0.89
N SER A 838 13.52 -28.57 -0.42
CA SER A 838 12.72 -27.39 -0.76
C SER A 838 13.01 -26.18 0.14
N TYR A 839 13.75 -26.37 1.24
CA TYR A 839 14.01 -25.35 2.25
C TYR A 839 15.42 -24.73 2.18
N TYR A 840 16.34 -25.28 1.37
CA TYR A 840 17.70 -24.76 1.27
C TYR A 840 17.79 -23.32 0.76
N ASP A 841 16.84 -22.86 -0.06
CA ASP A 841 16.77 -21.48 -0.54
C ASP A 841 16.54 -20.44 0.56
N TYR A 842 16.11 -20.89 1.75
CA TYR A 842 15.87 -20.02 2.92
C TYR A 842 17.09 -19.88 3.83
N ILE A 843 18.16 -20.63 3.59
CA ILE A 843 19.41 -20.55 4.36
C ILE A 843 20.27 -19.45 3.73
N TRP A 844 20.70 -18.47 4.52
CA TRP A 844 21.63 -17.42 4.10
C TRP A 844 23.01 -17.55 4.75
N ASP A 845 23.12 -18.34 5.82
CA ASP A 845 24.41 -18.62 6.44
C ASP A 845 25.23 -19.64 5.63
N ILE A 846 26.43 -19.23 5.21
CA ILE A 846 27.32 -20.05 4.38
C ILE A 846 27.80 -21.28 5.15
N THR A 847 28.07 -21.17 6.45
CA THR A 847 28.55 -22.27 7.29
C THR A 847 27.56 -23.42 7.34
N ILE A 848 26.25 -23.11 7.43
CA ILE A 848 25.19 -24.12 7.40
C ILE A 848 25.11 -24.79 6.02
N LEU A 849 25.25 -24.02 4.93
CA LEU A 849 25.26 -24.56 3.56
C LEU A 849 26.49 -25.46 3.28
N GLU A 850 27.66 -25.06 3.77
CA GLU A 850 28.89 -25.87 3.70
C GLU A 850 28.72 -27.19 4.45
N TYR A 851 28.18 -27.14 5.67
CA TYR A 851 27.89 -28.34 6.46
C TYR A 851 26.90 -29.28 5.77
N LEU A 852 25.83 -28.74 5.19
CA LEU A 852 24.88 -29.53 4.38
C LEU A 852 25.55 -30.21 3.19
N THR A 853 26.49 -29.52 2.53
CA THR A 853 27.25 -30.08 1.40
C THR A 853 28.10 -31.27 1.84
N CYS A 854 28.64 -31.23 3.07
CA CYS A 854 29.43 -32.31 3.66
C CYS A 854 28.59 -33.55 4.04
N ILE A 855 27.39 -33.36 4.57
CA ILE A 855 26.54 -34.47 5.05
C ILE A 855 25.87 -35.23 3.90
N LEU A 856 25.43 -34.54 2.86
CA LEU A 856 24.61 -35.17 1.82
C LEU A 856 25.43 -36.21 1.04
N SER A 857 24.80 -37.32 0.68
CA SER A 857 25.42 -38.36 -0.16
C SER A 857 25.13 -38.16 -1.65
N SER A 858 24.01 -37.50 -2.00
CA SER A 858 23.56 -37.30 -3.37
C SER A 858 24.24 -36.12 -4.07
N GLU A 859 24.91 -36.38 -5.19
CA GLU A 859 25.59 -35.36 -6.01
C GLU A 859 24.63 -34.31 -6.60
N ILE A 860 23.39 -34.70 -6.91
CA ILE A 860 22.38 -33.79 -7.48
C ILE A 860 21.96 -32.74 -6.45
N VAL A 861 21.81 -33.13 -5.18
CA VAL A 861 21.44 -32.21 -4.10
C VAL A 861 22.63 -31.34 -3.70
N LYS A 862 23.86 -31.90 -3.70
CA LYS A 862 25.09 -31.11 -3.53
C LYS A 862 25.22 -30.02 -4.59
N ALA A 863 24.96 -30.34 -5.85
CA ALA A 863 25.02 -29.35 -6.93
C ALA A 863 24.03 -28.18 -6.71
N LYS A 864 22.83 -28.45 -6.17
CA LYS A 864 21.87 -27.40 -5.81
C LYS A 864 22.38 -26.51 -4.67
N ILE A 865 23.02 -27.07 -3.65
CA ILE A 865 23.56 -26.31 -2.52
C ILE A 865 24.80 -25.51 -2.93
N ILE A 866 25.69 -26.09 -3.74
CA ILE A 866 26.85 -25.38 -4.31
C ILE A 866 26.36 -24.20 -5.16
N LYS A 867 25.27 -24.38 -5.91
CA LYS A 867 24.62 -23.27 -6.63
C LYS A 867 24.04 -22.21 -5.68
N ALA A 868 23.51 -22.60 -4.52
CA ALA A 868 23.04 -21.66 -3.51
C ALA A 868 24.19 -20.86 -2.88
N ILE A 869 25.32 -21.51 -2.56
CA ILE A 869 26.56 -20.87 -2.08
C ILE A 869 27.11 -19.89 -3.14
N GLY A 870 27.07 -20.28 -4.42
CA GLY A 870 27.51 -19.44 -5.54
C GLY A 870 26.60 -18.25 -5.87
N GLN A 871 25.54 -17.99 -5.09
CA GLN A 871 24.67 -16.82 -5.29
C GLN A 871 25.41 -15.53 -4.92
N THR A 872 25.36 -14.54 -5.81
CA THR A 872 25.99 -13.22 -5.58
C THR A 872 25.45 -12.50 -4.35
N GLU A 873 24.20 -12.79 -3.94
CA GLU A 873 23.56 -12.21 -2.75
C GLU A 873 24.22 -12.67 -1.44
N LEU A 874 24.77 -13.90 -1.40
CA LEU A 874 25.30 -14.54 -0.19
C LEU A 874 26.82 -14.45 -0.07
N ASN A 875 27.48 -13.68 -0.94
CA ASN A 875 28.93 -13.52 -0.85
C ASN A 875 29.31 -12.81 0.45
N ALA A 876 30.06 -13.47 1.33
CA ALA A 876 30.52 -12.92 2.62
C ALA A 876 31.34 -11.62 2.49
N SER A 877 31.87 -11.33 1.30
CA SER A 877 32.58 -10.07 1.00
C SER A 877 31.66 -8.90 0.61
N ASN A 878 30.34 -9.13 0.53
CA ASN A 878 29.37 -8.07 0.26
C ASN A 878 29.30 -7.07 1.44
N PRO A 879 28.93 -5.80 1.18
CA PRO A 879 28.61 -4.88 2.26
C PRO A 879 27.40 -5.38 3.06
N GLU A 880 27.41 -5.09 4.36
CA GLU A 880 26.43 -5.58 5.34
C GLU A 880 24.98 -5.30 4.93
N GLU A 881 24.70 -4.16 4.29
CA GLU A 881 23.36 -3.80 3.80
C GLU A 881 22.76 -4.83 2.84
N VAL A 882 23.59 -5.39 1.95
CA VAL A 882 23.17 -6.39 0.97
C VAL A 882 22.89 -7.73 1.66
N LEU A 883 23.75 -8.11 2.62
CA LEU A 883 23.58 -9.34 3.40
C LEU A 883 22.33 -9.28 4.29
N GLN A 884 22.09 -8.14 4.94
CA GLN A 884 20.90 -7.92 5.77
C GLN A 884 19.62 -7.96 4.94
N LEU A 885 19.59 -7.34 3.76
CA LEU A 885 18.44 -7.39 2.86
C LEU A 885 18.17 -8.82 2.35
N ALA A 886 19.22 -9.54 1.97
CA ALA A 886 19.15 -10.93 1.53
C ALA A 886 18.63 -11.86 2.64
N ALA A 887 19.10 -11.67 3.87
CA ALA A 887 18.63 -12.38 5.06
C ALA A 887 17.17 -12.03 5.38
N GLN A 888 16.80 -10.75 5.41
CA GLN A 888 15.43 -10.30 5.68
C GLN A 888 14.43 -10.87 4.66
N ARG A 889 14.78 -10.88 3.37
CA ARG A 889 13.95 -11.47 2.32
C ARG A 889 13.74 -12.97 2.52
N ARG A 890 14.78 -13.71 2.92
CA ARG A 890 14.70 -15.14 3.22
C ARG A 890 13.91 -15.41 4.50
N LYS A 891 14.14 -14.64 5.57
CA LYS A 891 13.34 -14.65 6.81
C LYS A 891 11.85 -14.49 6.52
N LYS A 892 11.49 -13.46 5.74
CA LYS A 892 10.11 -13.20 5.30
C LYS A 892 9.51 -14.40 4.57
N LYS A 893 10.18 -14.91 3.53
CA LYS A 893 9.66 -16.03 2.75
C LYS A 893 9.48 -17.28 3.60
N PHE A 894 10.45 -17.60 4.46
CA PHE A 894 10.39 -18.74 5.35
C PHE A 894 9.23 -18.64 6.35
N LEU A 895 9.09 -17.49 7.04
CA LEU A 895 7.99 -17.28 7.98
C LEU A 895 6.62 -17.32 7.28
N GLN A 896 6.50 -16.80 6.06
CA GLN A 896 5.27 -16.91 5.27
C GLN A 896 4.96 -18.35 4.83
N ALA A 897 5.99 -19.13 4.48
CA ALA A 897 5.82 -20.55 4.15
C ALA A 897 5.41 -21.36 5.39
N MET A 898 6.05 -21.10 6.53
CA MET A 898 5.73 -21.73 7.81
C MET A 898 4.33 -21.34 8.29
N ALA A 899 3.93 -20.07 8.14
CA ALA A 899 2.58 -19.62 8.44
C ALA A 899 1.55 -20.41 7.62
N LYS A 900 1.69 -20.49 6.29
CA LYS A 900 0.79 -21.29 5.44
C LYS A 900 0.74 -22.78 5.78
N LEU A 901 1.79 -23.32 6.41
CA LEU A 901 1.87 -24.72 6.81
C LEU A 901 1.08 -25.00 8.09
N TYR A 902 1.12 -24.08 9.06
CA TYR A 902 0.56 -24.29 10.41
C TYR A 902 -0.69 -23.45 10.72
N PHE A 903 -0.95 -22.39 9.95
CA PHE A 903 -1.94 -21.34 10.22
C PHE A 903 -2.73 -20.97 8.96
#